data_AF-A0A016RY03-F1
#
_entry.id   AF-A0A016RY03-F1
#
_cell.length_a   1.000
_cell.length_b   1.000
_cell.length_c   1.000
_cell.angle_alpha   90.00
_cell.angle_beta   90.00
_cell.angle_gamma   90.00
#
_symmetry.space_group_name_H-M   'P 1'
#
loop_
_entity.id
_entity.type
_entity.pdbx_description
1 polymer ?
#
loop_
_entity_poly.entity_id
_entity_poly.type
_entity_poly.pdbx_seq_one_letter_code
_entity_poly.pdbx_strand_id
1 'polypeptide(L)'
;MQLSQLVASALHLPSYAESQPVVSLNGVTTFELQSGEQHYRVHLVKDEPDEDVKLPEAAKLAAFFNSKFFHETVTGNQLAIPCGRFERSFRIDDADVSYLVFVIRFEKGWRAHQLSEEELCLVAEKIGAIHAINTASMQPEFLRVIEENHQNIRSYQASVEPHLLKIMQEAVQGELAQYFSLPHEVMERVETVLASEDESDWSPPSERVICHGRLTADNCFFKQKSDNGGGSGCKVDLVDINEWENVHFGDVAFDLSNLIISSAEPSVRRNKYMTIFRSYYYSRVDQRTTDFRLSDLKRLFRKHHKRAVILGIEPLLEMLTSSEYEDVKRAHSYRWESALEDAFDFATHDYISDEEHCLFAKVPPTSTMLRHVFRKSVQLTFNVRTLASAAPAASVSVDKEALMKLRKRTGYSYVNCRKALVQFGSDNLAEAEKWLRERAQSEGWAKAAKLSSRATTQGLVAVHSIDSVAVIVELSCETDFVARGDSFKALLETITTSAMNYARNNAPQQGSEKIVTVNVDLNTLVSSDGKPLNEVLAMTVGKLGENITVRSIKALYAPAGSFLYSAAHPREGLPSVSMGKFVSVIALRRANVEGLFPTEKLASQICQHVIGMRSESLGEPPKTEKVETQKKRAEGNKDELNDFVEVQATHIDEDETALLRQAFMLNPSQTVYEYVKGHQAEIVDFVRSELGSSE
;
A
#
# COMPACT_ATOMS: atom_id res chain seq x y z
N MET A 1 -24.05 -20.60 44.84
CA MET A 1 -23.05 -21.59 44.33
C MET A 1 -21.97 -20.81 43.60
N GLN A 2 -20.80 -21.36 43.26
CA GLN A 2 -19.97 -20.66 42.26
C GLN A 2 -20.79 -20.61 40.94
N LEU A 3 -20.98 -19.44 40.35
CA LEU A 3 -21.77 -19.23 39.12
C LEU A 3 -21.37 -20.18 38.00
N SER A 4 -20.08 -20.52 37.92
CA SER A 4 -19.51 -21.52 37.02
C SER A 4 -20.10 -22.92 37.20
N GLN A 5 -20.44 -23.33 38.42
CA GLN A 5 -21.06 -24.62 38.71
C GLN A 5 -22.49 -24.69 38.18
N LEU A 6 -23.26 -23.59 38.29
CA LEU A 6 -24.61 -23.49 37.72
C LEU A 6 -24.54 -23.59 36.19
N VAL A 7 -23.58 -22.89 35.58
CA VAL A 7 -23.37 -22.91 34.13
C VAL A 7 -22.89 -24.27 33.63
N ALA A 8 -21.92 -24.90 34.30
CA ALA A 8 -21.40 -26.23 33.95
C ALA A 8 -22.47 -27.32 34.09
N SER A 9 -23.28 -27.26 35.16
CA SER A 9 -24.43 -28.15 35.37
C SER A 9 -25.43 -28.01 34.23
N ALA A 10 -25.79 -26.77 33.89
CA ALA A 10 -26.66 -26.53 32.75
C ALA A 10 -26.05 -27.11 31.48
N LEU A 11 -24.74 -26.96 31.25
CA LEU A 11 -24.03 -27.41 30.03
C LEU A 11 -23.80 -28.93 30.00
N HIS A 12 -24.22 -29.65 31.04
CA HIS A 12 -23.97 -31.07 31.22
C HIS A 12 -22.46 -31.41 31.15
N LEU A 13 -21.60 -30.53 31.69
CA LEU A 13 -20.16 -30.76 31.75
C LEU A 13 -19.82 -31.59 33.01
N PRO A 14 -19.45 -32.87 32.89
CA PRO A 14 -19.20 -33.74 34.04
C PRO A 14 -17.91 -33.37 34.80
N SER A 15 -16.98 -32.70 34.12
CA SER A 15 -15.72 -32.19 34.66
C SER A 15 -15.34 -30.91 33.92
N TYR A 16 -14.90 -29.89 34.62
CA TYR A 16 -14.47 -28.63 34.01
C TYR A 16 -13.32 -27.97 34.78
N ALA A 17 -12.51 -27.19 34.06
CA ALA A 17 -11.63 -26.17 34.63
C ALA A 17 -12.21 -24.80 34.31
N GLU A 18 -12.04 -23.83 35.22
CA GLU A 18 -12.54 -22.46 35.07
C GLU A 18 -11.40 -21.45 35.08
N SER A 19 -11.54 -20.36 34.30
CA SER A 19 -10.70 -19.18 34.44
C SER A 19 -11.22 -18.27 35.56
N GLN A 20 -10.39 -17.33 36.02
CA GLN A 20 -10.89 -16.24 36.85
C GLN A 20 -11.92 -15.41 36.07
N PRO A 21 -13.04 -15.00 36.70
CA PRO A 21 -13.99 -14.11 36.08
C PRO A 21 -13.39 -12.72 35.86
N VAL A 22 -13.60 -12.17 34.68
CA VAL A 22 -13.22 -10.81 34.30
C VAL A 22 -14.50 -10.01 34.07
N VAL A 23 -14.53 -8.77 34.53
CA VAL A 23 -15.64 -7.86 34.26
C VAL A 23 -15.20 -6.92 33.15
N SER A 24 -15.89 -6.96 32.00
CA SER A 24 -15.60 -6.06 30.90
C SER A 24 -15.94 -4.60 31.27
N LEU A 25 -15.47 -3.65 30.45
CA LEU A 25 -15.83 -2.22 30.59
C LEU A 25 -17.35 -2.00 30.56
N ASN A 26 -18.05 -2.82 29.79
CA ASN A 26 -19.51 -2.80 29.72
C ASN A 26 -20.15 -3.52 30.89
N GLY A 27 -19.37 -4.02 31.86
CA GLY A 27 -19.84 -4.66 33.09
C GLY A 27 -20.33 -6.10 32.92
N VAL A 28 -20.07 -6.72 31.76
CA VAL A 28 -20.40 -8.12 31.49
C VAL A 28 -19.36 -8.98 32.18
N THR A 29 -19.80 -9.91 33.02
CA THR A 29 -18.87 -10.86 33.65
C THR A 29 -18.60 -12.00 32.67
N THR A 30 -17.34 -12.18 32.29
CA THR A 30 -16.89 -13.24 31.41
C THR A 30 -15.95 -14.19 32.13
N PHE A 31 -16.09 -15.48 31.84
CA PHE A 31 -15.14 -16.50 32.29
C PHE A 31 -15.13 -17.65 31.30
N GLU A 32 -14.04 -18.42 31.30
CA GLU A 32 -13.86 -19.55 30.39
C GLU A 32 -14.04 -20.86 31.16
N LEU A 33 -14.68 -21.83 30.52
CA LEU A 33 -14.81 -23.20 30.97
C LEU A 33 -14.11 -24.12 29.97
N GLN A 34 -13.28 -25.03 30.46
CA GLN A 34 -12.68 -26.09 29.67
C GLN A 34 -13.19 -27.45 30.12
N SER A 35 -13.71 -28.24 29.17
CA SER A 35 -14.12 -29.63 29.40
C SER A 35 -13.52 -30.52 28.30
N GLY A 36 -12.46 -31.27 28.64
CA GLY A 36 -11.66 -32.00 27.64
C GLY A 36 -10.96 -31.05 26.68
N GLU A 37 -11.14 -31.25 25.38
CA GLU A 37 -10.64 -30.38 24.31
C GLU A 37 -11.58 -29.20 23.98
N GLN A 38 -12.77 -29.17 24.58
CA GLN A 38 -13.76 -28.13 24.30
C GLN A 38 -13.53 -26.94 25.23
N HIS A 39 -13.47 -25.77 24.62
CA HIS A 39 -13.33 -24.49 25.30
C HIS A 39 -14.60 -23.68 25.12
N TYR A 40 -15.13 -23.17 26.23
CA TYR A 40 -16.33 -22.38 26.28
C TYR A 40 -16.02 -21.04 26.92
N ARG A 41 -16.55 -19.96 26.37
CA ARG A 41 -16.61 -18.66 27.02
C ARG A 41 -18.04 -18.38 27.43
N VAL A 42 -18.19 -17.99 28.68
CA VAL A 42 -19.46 -17.71 29.32
C VAL A 42 -19.55 -16.22 29.55
N HIS A 43 -20.62 -15.61 29.08
CA HIS A 43 -20.97 -14.22 29.34
C HIS A 43 -22.20 -14.20 30.25
N LEU A 44 -22.07 -13.57 31.41
CA LEU A 44 -23.12 -13.40 32.41
C LEU A 44 -23.57 -11.94 32.43
N VAL A 45 -24.86 -11.73 32.23
CA VAL A 45 -25.52 -10.43 32.38
C VAL A 45 -26.61 -10.55 33.44
N LYS A 46 -26.64 -9.61 34.38
CA LYS A 46 -27.69 -9.54 35.39
C LYS A 46 -29.02 -9.20 34.73
N ASP A 47 -30.04 -10.00 35.00
CA ASP A 47 -31.40 -9.90 34.44
C ASP A 47 -32.31 -9.29 35.52
N GLU A 48 -32.51 -7.97 35.50
CA GLU A 48 -33.35 -7.26 36.48
C GLU A 48 -34.74 -6.92 35.89
N PRO A 49 -35.83 -7.23 36.61
CA PRO A 49 -37.19 -6.97 36.16
C PRO A 49 -37.73 -5.62 36.70
N ASP A 50 -37.21 -4.45 36.29
CA ASP A 50 -38.01 -3.21 36.04
C ASP A 50 -37.22 -1.89 35.79
N GLU A 51 -37.82 -1.11 34.88
CA GLU A 51 -37.74 0.28 34.35
C GLU A 51 -36.62 1.30 34.60
N ASP A 52 -35.65 1.15 35.52
CA ASP A 52 -34.57 2.15 35.69
C ASP A 52 -33.18 1.53 35.49
N VAL A 53 -32.98 0.94 34.30
CA VAL A 53 -31.67 0.40 33.91
C VAL A 53 -30.66 1.54 33.90
N LYS A 54 -29.79 1.60 34.93
CA LYS A 54 -28.71 2.59 34.98
C LYS A 54 -27.85 2.42 33.72
N LEU A 55 -27.30 3.52 33.20
CA LEU A 55 -26.45 3.52 32.00
C LEU A 55 -25.43 2.35 31.93
N PRO A 56 -24.76 1.97 33.05
CA PRO A 56 -23.83 0.84 33.06
C PRO A 56 -24.49 -0.53 32.86
N GLU A 57 -25.74 -0.75 33.28
CA GLU A 57 -26.45 -2.03 33.11
C GLU A 57 -27.07 -2.17 31.73
N ALA A 58 -27.48 -1.05 31.12
CA ALA A 58 -27.94 -1.02 29.74
C ALA A 58 -26.80 -1.39 28.78
N ALA A 59 -25.59 -0.88 29.07
CA ALA A 59 -24.36 -1.26 28.34
C ALA A 59 -24.06 -2.77 28.44
N LYS A 60 -24.22 -3.39 29.63
CA LYS A 60 -24.03 -4.85 29.81
C LYS A 60 -24.89 -5.66 28.85
N LEU A 61 -26.18 -5.34 28.84
CA LEU A 61 -27.19 -6.09 28.09
C LEU A 61 -27.03 -5.85 26.58
N ALA A 62 -26.73 -4.62 26.17
CA ALA A 62 -26.48 -4.30 24.76
C ALA A 62 -25.24 -5.02 24.23
N ALA A 63 -24.15 -5.05 25.00
CA ALA A 63 -22.90 -5.72 24.62
C ALA A 63 -23.08 -7.25 24.43
N PHE A 64 -23.92 -7.86 25.28
CA PHE A 64 -24.34 -9.26 25.14
C PHE A 64 -25.14 -9.51 23.86
N PHE A 65 -26.16 -8.69 23.57
CA PHE A 65 -26.99 -8.87 22.37
C PHE A 65 -26.22 -8.59 21.08
N ASN A 66 -25.26 -7.67 21.11
CA ASN A 66 -24.36 -7.41 20.00
C ASN A 66 -23.51 -8.65 19.67
N SER A 67 -22.91 -9.27 20.69
CA SER A 67 -22.12 -10.50 20.51
C SER A 67 -22.96 -11.63 19.91
N LYS A 68 -24.18 -11.83 20.43
CA LYS A 68 -25.11 -12.84 19.94
C LYS A 68 -25.53 -12.59 18.50
N PHE A 69 -26.03 -11.39 18.19
CA PHE A 69 -26.50 -11.07 16.84
C PHE A 69 -25.37 -11.17 15.82
N PHE A 70 -24.19 -10.65 16.18
CA PHE A 70 -23.04 -10.69 15.30
C PHE A 70 -22.64 -12.11 14.98
N HIS A 71 -22.57 -12.97 15.99
CA HIS A 71 -22.33 -14.39 15.81
C HIS A 71 -23.35 -15.05 14.87
N GLU A 72 -24.65 -14.82 15.11
CA GLU A 72 -25.72 -15.36 14.26
C GLU A 72 -25.60 -14.89 12.81
N THR A 73 -25.19 -13.64 12.60
CA THR A 73 -25.01 -13.04 11.27
C THR A 73 -23.81 -13.62 10.54
N VAL A 74 -22.66 -13.75 11.23
CA VAL A 74 -21.45 -14.36 10.65
C VAL A 74 -21.71 -15.82 10.28
N THR A 75 -22.34 -16.57 11.18
CA THR A 75 -22.68 -17.99 10.96
C THR A 75 -23.72 -18.15 9.85
N GLY A 76 -24.78 -17.33 9.88
CA GLY A 76 -25.87 -17.38 8.90
C GLY A 76 -25.42 -17.04 7.48
N ASN A 77 -24.49 -16.08 7.33
CA ASN A 77 -23.91 -15.72 6.04
C ASN A 77 -22.69 -16.57 5.67
N GLN A 78 -22.29 -17.53 6.52
CA GLN A 78 -21.10 -18.37 6.34
C GLN A 78 -19.83 -17.55 6.08
N LEU A 79 -19.68 -16.41 6.76
CA LEU A 79 -18.50 -15.57 6.59
C LEU A 79 -17.26 -16.35 7.03
N ALA A 80 -16.17 -16.16 6.29
CA ALA A 80 -14.94 -16.93 6.46
C ALA A 80 -14.15 -16.55 7.73
N ILE A 81 -14.79 -16.15 8.82
CA ILE A 81 -14.17 -15.68 10.05
C ILE A 81 -14.53 -16.64 11.17
N PRO A 82 -13.54 -17.27 11.79
CA PRO A 82 -13.81 -18.06 12.96
C PRO A 82 -13.96 -17.10 14.13
N CYS A 83 -15.20 -16.79 14.49
CA CYS A 83 -15.53 -16.10 15.73
C CYS A 83 -16.44 -17.00 16.57
N GLY A 84 -16.16 -17.06 17.87
CA GLY A 84 -16.83 -17.86 18.90
C GLY A 84 -18.17 -18.47 18.50
N ARG A 85 -18.19 -19.79 18.32
CA ARG A 85 -19.32 -20.62 17.86
C ARG A 85 -20.40 -20.65 18.93
N PHE A 86 -21.55 -20.03 18.73
CA PHE A 86 -22.62 -20.06 19.72
C PHE A 86 -23.04 -21.47 20.04
N GLU A 87 -23.01 -21.80 21.32
CA GLU A 87 -23.48 -23.08 21.83
C GLU A 87 -24.96 -22.95 22.21
N ARG A 88 -25.27 -22.00 23.10
CA ARG A 88 -26.64 -21.76 23.63
C ARG A 88 -26.69 -20.57 24.59
N SER A 89 -27.91 -20.11 24.87
CA SER A 89 -28.23 -19.13 25.93
C SER A 89 -29.32 -19.65 26.86
N PHE A 90 -29.24 -19.34 28.15
CA PHE A 90 -30.22 -19.75 29.16
C PHE A 90 -30.19 -18.80 30.36
N ARG A 91 -31.15 -18.95 31.28
CA ARG A 91 -31.18 -18.19 32.54
C ARG A 91 -30.69 -19.05 33.69
N ILE A 92 -29.98 -18.44 34.64
CA ILE A 92 -29.63 -19.02 35.93
C ILE A 92 -30.05 -18.06 37.03
N ASP A 93 -30.46 -18.60 38.17
CA ASP A 93 -30.75 -17.84 39.38
C ASP A 93 -29.69 -18.16 40.44
N ASP A 94 -29.07 -17.13 41.01
CA ASP A 94 -28.18 -17.26 42.19
C ASP A 94 -28.71 -16.33 43.29
N ALA A 95 -29.28 -16.94 44.33
CA ALA A 95 -30.03 -16.25 45.38
C ALA A 95 -31.15 -15.36 44.81
N ASP A 96 -31.09 -14.04 45.04
CA ASP A 96 -32.11 -13.07 44.62
C ASP A 96 -31.79 -12.41 43.25
N VAL A 97 -30.77 -12.93 42.55
CA VAL A 97 -30.29 -12.36 41.28
C VAL A 97 -30.44 -13.37 40.15
N SER A 98 -31.22 -13.00 39.14
CA SER A 98 -31.29 -13.74 37.88
C SER A 98 -30.20 -13.26 36.92
N TYR A 99 -29.62 -14.19 36.17
CA TYR A 99 -28.63 -13.91 35.14
C TYR A 99 -29.05 -14.52 33.80
N LEU A 100 -28.91 -13.73 32.74
CA LEU A 100 -28.92 -14.22 31.38
C LEU A 100 -27.50 -14.68 31.00
N VAL A 101 -27.38 -15.95 30.62
CA VAL A 101 -26.12 -16.62 30.29
C VAL A 101 -26.04 -16.84 28.79
N PHE A 102 -24.90 -16.48 28.19
CA PHE A 102 -24.57 -16.79 26.81
C PHE A 102 -23.27 -17.55 26.74
N VAL A 103 -23.30 -18.69 26.08
CA VAL A 103 -22.17 -19.61 25.99
C VAL A 103 -21.77 -19.73 24.53
N ILE A 104 -20.50 -19.42 24.26
CA ILE A 104 -19.86 -19.65 22.97
C ILE A 104 -18.75 -20.67 23.14
N ARG A 105 -18.59 -21.55 22.16
CA ARG A 105 -17.45 -22.43 22.02
C ARG A 105 -16.39 -21.74 21.17
N PHE A 106 -15.13 -21.84 21.57
CA PHE A 106 -14.03 -21.27 20.79
C PHE A 106 -12.90 -22.27 20.60
N GLU A 107 -12.00 -21.94 19.68
CA GLU A 107 -10.79 -22.73 19.48
C GLU A 107 -9.60 -22.08 20.15
N LYS A 108 -8.86 -22.88 20.93
CA LYS A 108 -7.65 -22.40 21.56
C LYS A 108 -6.52 -22.31 20.54
N GLY A 109 -6.08 -21.09 20.27
CA GLY A 109 -4.86 -20.80 19.50
C GLY A 109 -3.78 -20.21 20.40
N TRP A 110 -2.62 -19.92 19.80
CA TRP A 110 -1.68 -19.00 20.41
C TRP A 110 -2.11 -17.56 20.09
N ARG A 111 -1.86 -16.64 21.01
CA ARG A 111 -2.07 -15.20 20.79
C ARG A 111 -0.72 -14.50 20.82
N ALA A 112 -0.63 -13.40 20.09
CA ALA A 112 0.55 -12.57 20.06
C ALA A 112 0.23 -11.21 20.68
N HIS A 113 1.25 -10.59 21.25
CA HIS A 113 1.21 -9.17 21.58
C HIS A 113 1.60 -8.28 20.39
N GLN A 114 2.02 -8.90 19.29
CA GLN A 114 2.51 -8.26 18.08
C GLN A 114 2.23 -9.15 16.88
N LEU A 115 1.73 -8.58 15.79
CA LEU A 115 1.42 -9.33 14.58
C LEU A 115 2.43 -9.01 13.46
N SER A 116 2.80 -10.06 12.75
CA SER A 116 3.55 -9.96 11.49
C SER A 116 2.69 -9.36 10.36
N GLU A 117 3.33 -8.96 9.27
CA GLU A 117 2.62 -8.49 8.07
C GLU A 117 1.61 -9.53 7.54
N GLU A 118 2.00 -10.81 7.53
CA GLU A 118 1.14 -11.91 7.05
C GLU A 118 -0.10 -12.09 7.92
N GLU A 119 0.06 -12.06 9.25
CA GLU A 119 -1.04 -12.16 10.21
C GLU A 119 -1.96 -10.94 10.14
N LEU A 120 -1.41 -9.74 10.00
CA LEU A 120 -2.19 -8.52 9.81
C LEU A 120 -3.02 -8.59 8.52
N CYS A 121 -2.43 -9.06 7.42
CA CYS A 121 -3.16 -9.26 6.17
C CYS A 121 -4.29 -10.28 6.33
N LEU A 122 -4.02 -11.39 7.03
CA LEU A 122 -5.03 -12.42 7.30
C LEU A 122 -6.20 -11.85 8.11
N VAL A 123 -5.94 -11.12 9.20
CA VAL A 123 -7.00 -10.47 9.98
C VAL A 123 -7.75 -9.43 9.12
N ALA A 124 -7.04 -8.65 8.31
CA ALA A 124 -7.62 -7.64 7.43
C ALA A 124 -8.56 -8.24 6.36
N GLU A 125 -8.20 -9.36 5.74
CA GLU A 125 -9.06 -10.10 4.81
C GLU A 125 -10.36 -10.54 5.49
N LYS A 126 -10.25 -11.04 6.71
CA LYS A 126 -11.38 -11.53 7.51
C LYS A 126 -12.30 -10.38 7.86
N ILE A 127 -11.79 -9.30 8.43
CA ILE A 127 -12.58 -8.09 8.75
C ILE A 127 -13.24 -7.47 7.50
N GLY A 128 -12.59 -7.55 6.34
CA GLY A 128 -13.17 -7.18 5.04
C GLY A 128 -14.52 -7.87 4.79
N ALA A 129 -14.67 -9.12 5.22
CA ALA A 129 -15.91 -9.86 5.08
C ALA A 129 -17.05 -9.33 5.96
N ILE A 130 -16.75 -9.01 7.22
CA ILE A 130 -17.74 -8.43 8.13
C ILE A 130 -18.20 -7.07 7.64
N HIS A 131 -17.24 -6.25 7.23
CA HIS A 131 -17.55 -4.93 6.74
C HIS A 131 -18.42 -5.02 5.47
N ALA A 132 -18.48 -6.16 4.78
CA ALA A 132 -19.34 -6.44 3.62
C ALA A 132 -20.82 -6.66 3.93
N ILE A 133 -21.16 -6.93 5.19
CA ILE A 133 -22.54 -7.19 5.57
C ILE A 133 -23.40 -5.94 5.28
N ASN A 134 -24.54 -6.15 4.63
CA ASN A 134 -25.47 -5.07 4.30
C ASN A 134 -26.26 -4.62 5.54
N THR A 135 -25.77 -3.58 6.21
CA THR A 135 -26.38 -2.98 7.39
C THR A 135 -27.81 -2.46 7.14
N ALA A 136 -28.14 -2.07 5.91
CA ALA A 136 -29.49 -1.61 5.55
C ALA A 136 -30.55 -2.72 5.56
N SER A 137 -30.14 -3.99 5.52
CA SER A 137 -31.05 -5.14 5.56
C SER A 137 -31.32 -5.66 6.99
N MET A 138 -30.71 -5.03 7.99
CA MET A 138 -30.77 -5.48 9.38
C MET A 138 -32.04 -4.99 10.09
N GLN A 139 -32.42 -5.71 11.15
CA GLN A 139 -33.59 -5.35 11.96
C GLN A 139 -33.37 -3.98 12.63
N PRO A 140 -34.37 -3.07 12.63
CA PRO A 140 -34.23 -1.73 13.23
C PRO A 140 -33.81 -1.76 14.70
N GLU A 141 -34.30 -2.76 15.44
CA GLU A 141 -33.96 -2.96 16.86
C GLU A 141 -32.47 -3.24 17.06
N PHE A 142 -31.85 -4.01 16.16
CA PHE A 142 -30.41 -4.26 16.21
C PHE A 142 -29.61 -2.97 15.97
N LEU A 143 -30.01 -2.18 14.95
CA LEU A 143 -29.35 -0.89 14.66
C LEU A 143 -29.39 0.04 15.88
N ARG A 144 -30.54 0.06 16.59
CA ARG A 144 -30.74 0.82 17.82
C ARG A 144 -29.81 0.35 18.94
N VAL A 145 -29.79 -0.96 19.22
CA VAL A 145 -28.96 -1.55 20.30
C VAL A 145 -27.47 -1.29 20.07
N ILE A 146 -27.00 -1.42 18.83
CA ILE A 146 -25.60 -1.12 18.49
C ILE A 146 -25.26 0.36 18.76
N GLU A 147 -26.10 1.28 18.29
CA GLU A 147 -25.82 2.72 18.41
C GLU A 147 -25.87 3.15 19.88
N GLU A 148 -26.84 2.65 20.64
CA GLU A 148 -26.93 2.89 22.10
C GLU A 148 -25.72 2.33 22.84
N ASN A 149 -25.29 1.10 22.53
CA ASN A 149 -24.09 0.50 23.13
C ASN A 149 -22.85 1.32 22.85
N HIS A 150 -22.66 1.72 21.59
CA HIS A 150 -21.53 2.53 21.17
C HIS A 150 -21.50 3.89 21.86
N GLN A 151 -22.65 4.54 22.00
CA GLN A 151 -22.77 5.80 22.72
C GLN A 151 -22.40 5.64 24.19
N ASN A 152 -22.84 4.56 24.84
CA ASN A 152 -22.47 4.26 26.22
C ASN A 152 -20.95 4.04 26.38
N ILE A 153 -20.32 3.26 25.48
CA ILE A 153 -18.88 3.05 25.47
C ILE A 153 -18.13 4.38 25.32
N ARG A 154 -18.55 5.23 24.38
CA ARG A 154 -17.93 6.55 24.17
C ARG A 154 -18.07 7.45 25.39
N SER A 155 -19.26 7.51 25.98
CA SER A 155 -19.52 8.30 27.18
C SER A 155 -18.67 7.81 28.37
N TYR A 156 -18.53 6.50 28.54
CA TYR A 156 -17.65 5.93 29.56
C TYR A 156 -16.18 6.29 29.30
N GLN A 157 -15.67 6.07 28.09
CA GLN A 157 -14.29 6.40 27.73
C GLN A 157 -13.97 7.87 27.97
N ALA A 158 -14.86 8.78 27.54
CA ALA A 158 -14.70 10.22 27.78
C ALA A 158 -14.69 10.58 29.28
N SER A 159 -15.44 9.85 30.11
CA SER A 159 -15.45 10.08 31.56
C SER A 159 -14.17 9.63 32.28
N VAL A 160 -13.49 8.61 31.75
CA VAL A 160 -12.27 8.04 32.36
C VAL A 160 -10.99 8.70 31.81
N GLU A 161 -11.02 9.23 30.59
CA GLU A 161 -9.86 9.81 29.88
C GLU A 161 -9.03 10.79 30.74
N PRO A 162 -9.63 11.77 31.48
CA PRO A 162 -8.83 12.68 32.31
C PRO A 162 -8.08 11.98 33.45
N HIS A 163 -8.69 10.94 34.04
CA HIS A 163 -8.05 10.16 35.08
C HIS A 163 -6.90 9.32 34.51
N LEU A 164 -7.11 8.72 33.34
CA LEU A 164 -6.10 7.92 32.64
C LEU A 164 -4.87 8.77 32.26
N LEU A 165 -5.06 9.98 31.76
CA LEU A 165 -3.97 10.91 31.45
C LEU A 165 -3.16 11.28 32.69
N LYS A 166 -3.82 11.43 33.85
CA LYS A 166 -3.12 11.67 35.11
C LYS A 166 -2.28 10.47 35.53
N ILE A 167 -2.81 9.25 35.43
CA ILE A 167 -2.04 8.03 35.72
C ILE A 167 -0.85 7.91 34.77
N MET A 168 -1.05 8.21 33.48
CA MET A 168 0.03 8.19 32.49
C MET A 168 1.14 9.20 32.85
N GLN A 169 0.77 10.40 33.29
CA GLN A 169 1.72 11.42 33.75
C GLN A 169 2.54 10.94 34.96
N GLU A 170 1.89 10.31 35.94
CA GLU A 170 2.56 9.72 37.10
C GLU A 170 3.47 8.55 36.68
N ALA A 171 3.04 7.72 35.72
CA ALA A 171 3.81 6.59 35.22
C ALA A 171 5.13 7.03 34.55
N VAL A 172 5.10 8.03 33.68
CA VAL A 172 6.31 8.53 32.98
C VAL A 172 7.24 9.36 33.87
N GLN A 173 6.78 9.77 35.05
CA GLN A 173 7.59 10.46 36.06
C GLN A 173 8.08 9.51 37.17
N GLY A 174 7.48 8.32 37.28
CA GLY A 174 7.78 7.31 38.29
C GLY A 174 8.66 6.17 37.78
N GLU A 175 8.49 4.99 38.37
CA GLU A 175 9.31 3.80 38.08
C GLU A 175 9.09 3.24 36.66
N LEU A 176 7.94 3.52 36.04
CA LEU A 176 7.65 3.05 34.69
C LEU A 176 8.35 3.87 33.60
N ALA A 177 8.93 5.03 33.95
CA ALA A 177 9.68 5.88 33.02
C ALA A 177 10.82 5.13 32.30
N GLN A 178 11.40 4.12 32.95
CA GLN A 178 12.51 3.31 32.41
C GLN A 178 12.16 2.49 31.15
N TYR A 179 10.87 2.30 30.87
CA TYR A 179 10.39 1.57 29.70
C TYR A 179 10.19 2.46 28.48
N PHE A 180 10.19 3.78 28.66
CA PHE A 180 10.04 4.75 27.57
C PHE A 180 11.42 5.19 27.09
N SER A 181 11.53 5.45 25.79
CA SER A 181 12.77 5.92 25.16
C SER A 181 13.03 7.39 25.52
N LEU A 182 11.98 8.20 25.52
CA LEU A 182 12.00 9.64 25.81
C LEU A 182 10.86 10.00 26.79
N PRO A 183 10.89 9.51 28.05
CA PRO A 183 9.79 9.67 29.01
C PRO A 183 9.38 11.12 29.25
N HIS A 184 10.34 12.06 29.18
CA HIS A 184 10.12 13.48 29.39
C HIS A 184 9.35 14.16 28.24
N GLU A 185 9.35 13.58 27.03
CA GLU A 185 8.62 14.12 25.88
C GLU A 185 7.21 13.51 25.73
N VAL A 186 6.93 12.39 26.41
CA VAL A 186 5.68 11.63 26.22
C VAL A 186 4.45 12.49 26.49
N MET A 187 4.38 13.18 27.63
CA MET A 187 3.19 13.98 27.98
C MET A 187 3.04 15.21 27.08
N GLU A 188 4.14 15.87 26.73
CA GLU A 188 4.11 17.00 25.78
C GLU A 188 3.53 16.58 24.42
N ARG A 189 3.94 15.39 23.93
CA ARG A 189 3.41 14.83 22.69
C ARG A 189 1.95 14.45 22.81
N VAL A 190 1.54 13.80 23.90
CA VAL A 190 0.13 13.45 24.17
C VAL A 190 -0.74 14.71 24.20
N GLU A 191 -0.33 15.75 24.92
CA GLU A 191 -1.05 17.02 25.00
C GLU A 191 -1.15 17.70 23.63
N THR A 192 -0.07 17.68 22.84
CA THR A 192 -0.08 18.22 21.47
C THR A 192 -1.05 17.47 20.56
N VAL A 193 -1.04 16.12 20.62
CA VAL A 193 -1.95 15.26 19.86
C VAL A 193 -3.40 15.49 20.29
N LEU A 194 -3.67 15.67 21.59
CA LEU A 194 -5.01 15.99 22.09
C LEU A 194 -5.48 17.37 21.61
N ALA A 195 -4.58 18.36 21.65
CA ALA A 195 -4.86 19.75 21.26
C ALA A 195 -4.98 19.96 19.75
N SER A 196 -4.47 19.05 18.91
CA SER A 196 -4.60 19.18 17.46
C SER A 196 -6.07 19.16 17.05
N GLU A 197 -6.49 20.18 16.29
CA GLU A 197 -7.81 20.20 15.66
C GLU A 197 -7.94 18.97 14.75
N ASP A 198 -9.02 18.21 14.92
CA ASP A 198 -9.43 17.24 13.91
C ASP A 198 -9.90 18.06 12.69
N GLU A 199 -8.96 18.46 11.80
CA GLU A 199 -9.33 19.13 10.56
C GLU A 199 -10.37 18.25 9.83
N SER A 200 -11.59 18.75 9.71
CA SER A 200 -12.78 18.15 9.06
C SER A 200 -13.57 17.12 9.86
N ASP A 201 -14.14 17.55 10.99
CA ASP A 201 -15.48 17.08 11.33
C ASP A 201 -16.47 17.45 10.21
N TRP A 202 -17.39 16.53 9.92
CA TRP A 202 -18.53 16.65 8.97
C TRP A 202 -18.34 16.35 7.47
N SER A 203 -17.62 15.28 7.13
CA SER A 203 -18.08 14.46 6.00
C SER A 203 -18.61 13.14 6.56
N PRO A 204 -19.92 12.85 6.49
CA PRO A 204 -20.41 11.53 6.86
C PRO A 204 -19.65 10.48 6.04
N PRO A 205 -19.25 9.36 6.66
CA PRO A 205 -18.56 8.32 5.93
C PRO A 205 -19.39 7.86 4.74
N SER A 206 -18.71 7.54 3.63
CA SER A 206 -19.37 6.99 2.44
C SER A 206 -20.12 5.70 2.78
N GLU A 207 -19.65 4.94 3.77
CA GLU A 207 -20.31 3.74 4.26
C GLU A 207 -20.01 3.55 5.76
N ARG A 208 -21.05 3.34 6.58
CA ARG A 208 -20.92 2.90 7.98
C ARG A 208 -20.90 1.37 8.00
N VAL A 209 -19.88 0.80 8.63
CA VAL A 209 -19.69 -0.66 8.71
C VAL A 209 -19.72 -1.13 10.16
N ILE A 210 -19.95 -2.43 10.36
CA ILE A 210 -19.93 -3.06 11.69
C ILE A 210 -18.48 -3.30 12.07
N CYS A 211 -17.98 -2.50 13.01
CA CYS A 211 -16.63 -2.62 13.54
C CYS A 211 -16.63 -3.47 14.82
N HIS A 212 -15.56 -4.25 14.98
CA HIS A 212 -15.20 -4.97 16.20
C HIS A 212 -14.99 -4.02 17.39
N GLY A 213 -14.36 -2.87 17.13
CA GLY A 213 -14.28 -1.75 18.05
C GLY A 213 -13.02 -1.70 18.91
N ARG A 214 -12.46 -2.85 19.30
CA ARG A 214 -11.14 -2.94 19.96
C ARG A 214 -10.24 -3.98 19.26
N LEU A 215 -10.19 -4.01 17.94
CA LEU A 215 -9.42 -5.03 17.23
C LEU A 215 -7.89 -4.83 17.44
N THR A 216 -7.23 -5.78 18.09
CA THR A 216 -5.78 -5.74 18.39
C THR A 216 -5.17 -7.15 18.30
N ALA A 217 -3.86 -7.29 18.50
CA ALA A 217 -3.19 -8.59 18.56
C ALA A 217 -3.73 -9.48 19.70
N ASP A 218 -4.07 -8.86 20.83
CA ASP A 218 -4.40 -9.55 22.08
C ASP A 218 -5.71 -10.34 22.00
N ASN A 219 -6.60 -9.96 21.09
CA ASN A 219 -7.85 -10.66 20.85
C ASN A 219 -7.86 -11.52 19.57
N CYS A 220 -6.73 -11.66 18.87
CA CYS A 220 -6.59 -12.53 17.71
C CYS A 220 -5.85 -13.83 18.09
N PHE A 221 -6.43 -14.98 17.74
CA PHE A 221 -5.88 -16.31 18.04
C PHE A 221 -5.52 -17.05 16.76
N PHE A 222 -4.35 -17.66 16.74
CA PHE A 222 -3.80 -18.31 15.57
C PHE A 222 -3.42 -19.78 15.83
N LYS A 223 -3.38 -20.57 14.77
CA LYS A 223 -2.79 -21.93 14.75
C LYS A 223 -1.90 -22.10 13.53
N GLN A 224 -0.99 -23.06 13.59
CA GLN A 224 -0.21 -23.47 12.43
C GLN A 224 -1.09 -24.31 11.50
N LYS A 225 -1.02 -24.07 10.18
CA LYS A 225 -1.70 -24.93 9.22
C LYS A 225 -1.04 -26.31 9.17
N SER A 226 -1.86 -27.36 9.12
CA SER A 226 -1.36 -28.71 8.82
C SER A 226 -1.05 -28.79 7.32
N ASP A 227 0.21 -29.09 6.99
CA ASP A 227 0.70 -29.19 5.60
C ASP A 227 0.02 -30.35 4.86
N ASN A 228 -1.10 -30.08 4.20
CA ASN A 228 -1.69 -30.97 3.20
C ASN A 228 -1.45 -30.40 1.80
N GLY A 229 -0.20 -30.45 1.35
CA GLY A 229 0.20 -30.41 -0.07
C GLY A 229 0.29 -29.03 -0.74
N GLY A 230 1.52 -28.52 -0.88
CA GLY A 230 1.99 -27.88 -2.12
C GLY A 230 1.57 -26.44 -2.45
N GLY A 231 0.92 -25.70 -1.56
CA GLY A 231 0.56 -24.29 -1.77
C GLY A 231 1.54 -23.32 -1.10
N SER A 232 2.12 -22.39 -1.88
CA SER A 232 2.89 -21.23 -1.37
C SER A 232 1.98 -20.18 -0.74
N GLY A 233 1.27 -20.54 0.34
CA GLY A 233 0.37 -19.65 1.09
C GLY A 233 0.69 -19.61 2.58
N CYS A 234 0.23 -18.53 3.24
CA CYS A 234 0.43 -18.21 4.66
C CYS A 234 0.37 -19.44 5.59
N LYS A 235 1.43 -19.65 6.39
CA LYS A 235 1.68 -20.84 7.24
C LYS A 235 0.83 -20.89 8.52
N VAL A 236 0.09 -19.82 8.78
CA VAL A 236 -0.76 -19.67 9.96
C VAL A 236 -2.22 -19.50 9.53
N ASP A 237 -3.12 -19.87 10.43
CA ASP A 237 -4.55 -19.67 10.28
C ASP A 237 -5.07 -18.88 11.48
N LEU A 238 -5.95 -17.92 11.23
CA LEU A 238 -6.68 -17.20 12.27
C LEU A 238 -7.83 -18.10 12.69
N VAL A 239 -7.92 -18.43 13.98
CA VAL A 239 -8.88 -19.42 14.51
C VAL A 239 -9.87 -18.85 15.51
N ASP A 240 -9.62 -17.65 16.04
CA ASP A 240 -10.63 -16.90 16.79
C ASP A 240 -10.33 -15.40 16.81
N ILE A 241 -11.39 -14.59 16.91
CA ILE A 241 -11.32 -13.18 17.34
C ILE A 241 -12.26 -13.02 18.54
N ASN A 242 -11.74 -12.52 19.65
CA ASN A 242 -12.48 -12.30 20.90
C ASN A 242 -12.98 -10.86 21.06
N GLU A 243 -13.86 -10.63 22.04
CA GLU A 243 -14.33 -9.30 22.47
C GLU A 243 -15.36 -8.61 21.54
N TRP A 244 -16.21 -9.39 20.86
CA TRP A 244 -17.32 -8.90 20.02
C TRP A 244 -18.41 -8.14 20.79
N GLU A 245 -18.33 -8.03 22.11
CA GLU A 245 -19.19 -7.18 22.91
C GLU A 245 -18.94 -5.67 22.70
N ASN A 246 -17.84 -5.30 22.04
CA ASN A 246 -17.47 -3.92 21.67
C ASN A 246 -18.00 -3.47 20.30
N VAL A 247 -18.82 -4.30 19.66
CA VAL A 247 -19.31 -4.05 18.30
C VAL A 247 -20.06 -2.73 18.21
N HIS A 248 -19.73 -1.96 17.18
CA HIS A 248 -20.37 -0.68 16.88
C HIS A 248 -20.32 -0.30 15.40
N PHE A 249 -21.03 0.79 15.02
CA PHE A 249 -20.88 1.37 13.69
C PHE A 249 -19.68 2.32 13.63
N GLY A 250 -18.73 2.01 12.74
CA GLY A 250 -17.54 2.81 12.50
C GLY A 250 -17.31 3.09 11.01
N ASP A 251 -16.19 3.78 10.76
CA ASP A 251 -15.68 4.03 9.41
C ASP A 251 -14.97 2.77 8.88
N VAL A 252 -14.91 2.62 7.56
CA VAL A 252 -14.33 1.46 6.88
C VAL A 252 -12.86 1.16 7.20
N ALA A 253 -12.13 2.11 7.79
CA ALA A 253 -10.73 1.93 8.19
C ALA A 253 -10.55 1.83 9.72
N PHE A 254 -11.60 1.97 10.53
CA PHE A 254 -11.50 2.10 11.98
C PHE A 254 -10.78 0.90 12.61
N ASP A 255 -11.30 -0.31 12.39
CA ASP A 255 -10.71 -1.54 12.94
C ASP A 255 -9.30 -1.80 12.42
N LEU A 256 -9.05 -1.59 11.11
CA LEU A 256 -7.73 -1.78 10.53
C LEU A 256 -6.72 -0.78 11.13
N SER A 257 -7.14 0.45 11.38
CA SER A 257 -6.29 1.47 11.98
C SER A 257 -5.93 1.06 13.41
N ASN A 258 -6.92 0.68 14.21
CA ASN A 258 -6.68 0.20 15.57
C ASN A 258 -5.76 -1.02 15.59
N LEU A 259 -6.00 -2.00 14.72
CA LEU A 259 -5.19 -3.20 14.61
C LEU A 259 -3.73 -2.84 14.27
N ILE A 260 -3.50 -2.13 13.17
CA ILE A 260 -2.15 -1.79 12.72
C ILE A 260 -1.40 -0.95 13.76
N ILE A 261 -2.06 0.04 14.35
CA ILE A 261 -1.42 0.97 15.27
C ILE A 261 -1.06 0.29 16.59
N SER A 262 -1.95 -0.54 17.13
CA SER A 262 -1.76 -1.24 18.40
C SER A 262 -0.83 -2.45 18.30
N SER A 263 -0.75 -3.08 17.12
CA SER A 263 -0.27 -4.47 16.99
C SER A 263 0.94 -4.65 16.06
N ALA A 264 1.18 -3.71 15.14
CA ALA A 264 2.28 -3.82 14.19
C ALA A 264 3.55 -3.14 14.70
N GLU A 265 4.71 -3.71 14.35
CA GLU A 265 6.00 -3.03 14.51
C GLU A 265 6.03 -1.71 13.72
N PRO A 266 6.83 -0.71 14.15
CA PRO A 266 6.89 0.58 13.47
C PRO A 266 7.28 0.44 11.99
N SER A 267 8.15 -0.52 11.64
CA SER A 267 8.56 -0.76 10.26
C SER A 267 7.39 -1.24 9.38
N VAL A 268 6.49 -2.06 9.91
CA VAL A 268 5.29 -2.54 9.20
C VAL A 268 4.23 -1.44 9.16
N ARG A 269 3.98 -0.78 10.30
CA ARG A 269 3.02 0.33 10.41
C ARG A 269 3.35 1.49 9.47
N ARG A 270 4.64 1.87 9.38
CA ARG A 270 5.08 3.01 8.55
C ARG A 270 5.24 2.64 7.08
N ASN A 271 5.77 1.45 6.77
CA ASN A 271 6.18 1.12 5.40
C ASN A 271 5.23 0.17 4.66
N LYS A 272 4.37 -0.58 5.38
CA LYS A 272 3.61 -1.70 4.81
C LYS A 272 2.10 -1.67 5.10
N TYR A 273 1.58 -0.66 5.79
CA TYR A 273 0.13 -0.55 6.09
C TYR A 273 -0.75 -0.62 4.84
N MET A 274 -0.27 -0.14 3.68
CA MET A 274 -1.01 -0.21 2.43
C MET A 274 -1.17 -1.63 1.90
N THR A 275 -0.23 -2.55 2.19
CA THR A 275 -0.39 -3.97 1.87
C THR A 275 -1.59 -4.54 2.62
N ILE A 276 -1.68 -4.25 3.91
CA ILE A 276 -2.78 -4.68 4.80
C ILE A 276 -4.12 -4.10 4.32
N PHE A 277 -4.14 -2.82 3.92
CA PHE A 277 -5.32 -2.18 3.35
C PHE A 277 -5.75 -2.77 2.01
N ARG A 278 -4.81 -3.23 1.17
CA ARG A 278 -5.15 -3.93 -0.07
C ARG A 278 -5.78 -5.28 0.21
N SER A 279 -5.23 -6.06 1.14
CA SER A 279 -5.81 -7.36 1.52
C SER A 279 -7.25 -7.19 2.02
N TYR A 280 -7.51 -6.18 2.86
CA TYR A 280 -8.86 -5.80 3.25
C TYR A 280 -9.72 -5.36 2.06
N TYR A 281 -9.23 -4.42 1.24
CA TYR A 281 -10.00 -3.80 0.16
C TYR A 281 -10.46 -4.83 -0.88
N TYR A 282 -9.56 -5.73 -1.31
CA TYR A 282 -9.91 -6.74 -2.29
C TYR A 282 -10.85 -7.80 -1.71
N SER A 283 -10.60 -8.30 -0.49
CA SER A 283 -11.56 -9.19 0.20
C SER A 283 -12.95 -8.56 0.31
N ARG A 284 -13.00 -7.26 0.63
CA ARG A 284 -14.25 -6.50 0.71
C ARG A 284 -14.96 -6.41 -0.63
N VAL A 285 -14.24 -6.07 -1.71
CA VAL A 285 -14.78 -5.93 -3.07
C VAL A 285 -15.28 -7.26 -3.62
N ASP A 286 -14.58 -8.37 -3.34
CA ASP A 286 -14.97 -9.71 -3.77
C ASP A 286 -16.34 -10.13 -3.20
N GLN A 287 -16.69 -9.61 -2.01
CA GLN A 287 -17.98 -9.90 -1.37
C GLN A 287 -19.06 -8.88 -1.72
N ARG A 288 -18.70 -7.59 -1.77
CA ARG A 288 -19.63 -6.51 -2.08
C ARG A 288 -18.89 -5.28 -2.57
N THR A 289 -19.39 -4.69 -3.64
CA THR A 289 -18.88 -3.43 -4.20
C THR A 289 -18.83 -2.32 -3.15
N THR A 290 -17.76 -1.54 -3.15
CA THR A 290 -17.51 -0.47 -2.18
C THR A 290 -17.63 0.91 -2.83
N ASP A 291 -18.18 1.88 -2.10
CA ASP A 291 -18.29 3.26 -2.58
C ASP A 291 -17.08 4.13 -2.23
N PHE A 292 -16.12 3.57 -1.47
CA PHE A 292 -14.85 4.22 -1.13
C PHE A 292 -13.70 3.67 -1.96
N ARG A 293 -12.64 4.47 -2.12
CA ARG A 293 -11.40 4.11 -2.81
C ARG A 293 -10.34 3.70 -1.80
N LEU A 294 -9.33 2.95 -2.26
CA LEU A 294 -8.16 2.61 -1.45
C LEU A 294 -7.45 3.85 -0.83
N SER A 295 -7.49 5.00 -1.52
CA SER A 295 -6.97 6.27 -0.99
C SER A 295 -7.77 6.82 0.20
N ASP A 296 -9.05 6.50 0.30
CA ASP A 296 -9.90 6.93 1.42
C ASP A 296 -9.51 6.18 2.70
N LEU A 297 -9.16 4.90 2.60
CA LEU A 297 -8.64 4.14 3.75
C LEU A 297 -7.40 4.81 4.34
N LYS A 298 -6.50 5.33 3.50
CA LYS A 298 -5.33 6.08 3.97
C LYS A 298 -5.70 7.39 4.67
N ARG A 299 -6.65 8.16 4.14
CA ARG A 299 -7.12 9.39 4.82
C ARG A 299 -7.71 9.04 6.18
N LEU A 300 -8.54 8.00 6.24
CA LEU A 300 -9.17 7.55 7.47
C LEU A 300 -8.17 6.95 8.46
N PHE A 301 -7.11 6.31 8.01
CA PHE A 301 -6.03 5.83 8.88
C PHE A 301 -5.46 6.96 9.73
N ARG A 302 -5.15 8.11 9.12
CA ARG A 302 -4.65 9.28 9.85
C ARG A 302 -5.69 9.83 10.82
N LYS A 303 -6.94 9.93 10.38
CA LYS A 303 -8.08 10.37 11.21
C LYS A 303 -8.20 9.52 12.48
N HIS A 304 -8.07 8.20 12.35
CA HIS A 304 -8.20 7.28 13.49
C HIS A 304 -6.92 7.17 14.32
N HIS A 305 -5.78 7.65 13.83
CA HIS A 305 -4.48 7.42 14.45
C HIS A 305 -4.38 8.03 15.84
N LYS A 306 -4.79 9.30 15.98
CA LYS A 306 -4.89 9.98 17.27
C LYS A 306 -5.71 9.17 18.27
N ARG A 307 -6.93 8.75 17.88
CA ARG A 307 -7.83 8.02 18.78
C ARG A 307 -7.24 6.67 19.20
N ALA A 308 -6.62 5.94 18.28
CA ALA A 308 -5.99 4.65 18.57
C ALA A 308 -4.85 4.78 19.59
N VAL A 309 -4.03 5.84 19.50
CA VAL A 309 -2.95 6.09 20.46
C VAL A 309 -3.48 6.42 21.85
N ILE A 310 -4.50 7.28 21.95
CA ILE A 310 -5.09 7.68 23.24
C ILE A 310 -5.78 6.49 23.92
N LEU A 311 -6.57 5.71 23.16
CA LEU A 311 -7.18 4.48 23.68
C LEU A 311 -6.15 3.39 24.02
N GLY A 312 -4.93 3.47 23.46
CA GLY A 312 -3.83 2.56 23.75
C GLY A 312 -3.13 2.81 25.11
N ILE A 313 -3.42 3.91 25.80
CA ILE A 313 -2.78 4.24 27.09
C ILE A 313 -3.14 3.22 28.17
N GLU A 314 -4.43 2.89 28.32
CA GLU A 314 -4.89 1.94 29.34
C GLU A 314 -4.29 0.54 29.14
N PRO A 315 -4.37 -0.08 27.94
CA PRO A 315 -3.70 -1.36 27.68
C PRO A 315 -2.18 -1.32 27.89
N LEU A 316 -1.53 -0.19 27.58
CA LEU A 316 -0.11 -0.02 27.84
C LEU A 316 0.19 -0.06 29.34
N LEU A 317 -0.52 0.72 30.15
CA LEU A 317 -0.32 0.79 31.59
C LEU A 317 -0.63 -0.57 32.25
N GLU A 318 -1.68 -1.25 31.81
CA GLU A 318 -1.99 -2.61 32.24
C GLU A 318 -0.84 -3.56 31.91
N MET A 319 -0.28 -3.53 30.69
CA MET A 319 0.85 -4.37 30.30
C MET A 319 2.12 -4.08 31.09
N LEU A 320 2.41 -2.80 31.34
CA LEU A 320 3.59 -2.37 32.11
C LEU A 320 3.52 -2.78 33.59
N THR A 321 2.32 -2.89 34.15
CA THR A 321 2.11 -3.23 35.56
C THR A 321 1.88 -4.71 35.81
N SER A 322 1.23 -5.42 34.87
CA SER A 322 0.85 -6.83 35.04
C SER A 322 1.87 -7.83 34.51
N SER A 323 2.67 -7.46 33.50
CA SER A 323 3.66 -8.37 32.93
C SER A 323 4.84 -8.59 33.86
N GLU A 324 5.28 -9.84 33.99
CA GLU A 324 6.53 -10.18 34.69
C GLU A 324 7.76 -10.07 33.76
N TYR A 325 7.55 -9.88 32.46
CA TYR A 325 8.58 -9.93 31.42
C TYR A 325 8.99 -8.52 30.96
N GLU A 326 10.21 -8.13 31.33
CA GLU A 326 10.77 -6.80 31.06
C GLU A 326 10.92 -6.46 29.57
N ASP A 327 11.22 -7.46 28.75
CA ASP A 327 11.32 -7.34 27.30
C ASP A 327 9.94 -7.07 26.66
N VAL A 328 8.89 -7.74 27.14
CA VAL A 328 7.51 -7.49 26.69
C VAL A 328 7.08 -6.07 27.03
N LYS A 329 7.40 -5.58 28.24
CA LYS A 329 7.13 -4.19 28.65
C LYS A 329 7.83 -3.18 27.74
N ARG A 330 9.12 -3.38 27.48
CA ARG A 330 9.91 -2.52 26.57
C ARG A 330 9.36 -2.52 25.15
N ALA A 331 8.99 -3.69 24.62
CA ALA A 331 8.43 -3.81 23.28
C ALA A 331 7.08 -3.08 23.15
N HIS A 332 6.18 -3.26 24.12
CA HIS A 332 4.89 -2.56 24.15
C HIS A 332 5.06 -1.04 24.27
N SER A 333 5.91 -0.60 25.20
CA SER A 333 6.19 0.82 25.40
C SER A 333 6.78 1.46 24.15
N TYR A 334 7.80 0.84 23.53
CA TYR A 334 8.40 1.31 22.29
C TYR A 334 7.38 1.39 21.13
N ARG A 335 6.53 0.36 20.98
CA ARG A 335 5.51 0.33 19.92
C ARG A 335 4.46 1.42 20.10
N TRP A 336 4.00 1.65 21.34
CA TRP A 336 3.06 2.71 21.64
C TRP A 336 3.70 4.10 21.51
N GLU A 337 4.91 4.29 22.03
CA GLU A 337 5.65 5.55 21.98
C GLU A 337 5.97 5.97 20.53
N SER A 338 6.35 5.02 19.68
CA SER A 338 6.53 5.29 18.24
C SER A 338 5.20 5.56 17.52
N ALA A 339 4.07 5.01 17.98
CA ALA A 339 2.76 5.35 17.44
C ALA A 339 2.32 6.75 17.88
N LEU A 340 2.67 7.16 19.10
CA LEU A 340 2.51 8.52 19.61
C LEU A 340 3.38 9.51 18.82
N GLU A 341 4.62 9.15 18.50
CA GLU A 341 5.48 9.92 17.60
C GLU A 341 4.82 10.11 16.23
N ASP A 342 4.29 9.05 15.63
CA ASP A 342 3.56 9.14 14.36
C ASP A 342 2.33 10.08 14.48
N ALA A 343 1.59 10.00 15.59
CA ALA A 343 0.43 10.86 15.86
C ALA A 343 0.83 12.33 16.03
N PHE A 344 1.92 12.58 16.75
CA PHE A 344 2.47 13.90 16.99
C PHE A 344 2.95 14.53 15.68
N ASP A 345 3.61 13.77 14.84
CA ASP A 345 4.06 14.19 13.52
C ASP A 345 2.87 14.54 12.61
N PHE A 346 1.76 13.78 12.69
CA PHE A 346 0.51 14.14 12.00
C PHE A 346 -0.05 15.47 12.50
N ALA A 347 -0.15 15.63 13.83
CA ALA A 347 -0.68 16.84 14.47
C ALA A 347 0.14 18.10 14.14
N THR A 348 1.47 17.96 14.10
CA THR A 348 2.41 19.06 13.84
C THR A 348 2.69 19.30 12.35
N HIS A 349 2.11 18.47 11.47
CA HIS A 349 2.34 18.46 10.02
C HIS A 349 3.80 18.16 9.62
N ASP A 350 4.57 17.52 10.52
CA ASP A 350 5.95 17.07 10.30
C ASP A 350 6.03 15.60 9.80
N TYR A 351 4.89 14.91 9.63
CA TYR A 351 4.85 13.52 9.19
C TYR A 351 5.44 13.31 7.78
N ILE A 352 6.54 12.55 7.73
CA ILE A 352 7.41 12.39 6.55
C ILE A 352 6.81 11.43 5.50
N SER A 353 5.87 10.56 5.85
CA SER A 353 5.34 9.51 4.93
C SER A 353 4.27 10.01 3.94
N ASP A 354 4.03 11.32 3.87
CA ASP A 354 3.14 11.92 2.87
C ASP A 354 3.79 12.13 1.51
N GLU A 355 5.13 12.24 1.45
CA GLU A 355 5.83 12.64 0.22
C GLU A 355 6.72 11.55 -0.42
N GLU A 356 6.73 10.33 0.07
CA GLU A 356 7.48 9.21 -0.56
C GLU A 356 6.66 8.38 -1.57
N HIS A 357 5.47 8.83 -1.97
CA HIS A 357 4.67 8.18 -3.02
C HIS A 357 4.01 9.20 -3.95
N CYS A 358 4.15 9.02 -5.27
CA CYS A 358 3.50 9.80 -6.35
C CYS A 358 1.95 9.80 -6.30
N LEU A 359 1.34 9.16 -5.30
CA LEU A 359 -0.09 9.05 -5.09
C LEU A 359 -0.70 10.20 -4.25
N PHE A 360 0.10 11.17 -3.77
CA PHE A 360 -0.36 12.24 -2.86
C PHE A 360 -0.31 13.66 -3.45
N ALA A 361 -0.32 13.81 -4.78
CA ALA A 361 -0.56 15.12 -5.38
C ALA A 361 -1.98 15.62 -4.99
N LYS A 362 -2.06 16.76 -4.29
CA LYS A 362 -3.32 17.53 -4.15
C LYS A 362 -3.84 17.84 -5.56
N VAL A 363 -5.06 17.40 -5.87
CA VAL A 363 -5.83 18.01 -6.95
C VAL A 363 -6.10 19.46 -6.52
N PRO A 364 -5.73 20.48 -7.30
CA PRO A 364 -6.04 21.86 -6.95
C PRO A 364 -7.57 22.03 -6.98
N PRO A 365 -8.19 22.66 -5.95
CA PRO A 365 -9.60 22.99 -6.03
C PRO A 365 -9.78 24.03 -7.13
N THR A 366 -10.60 23.68 -8.12
CA THR A 366 -11.12 24.63 -9.09
C THR A 366 -11.90 25.72 -8.36
N SER A 367 -11.31 26.91 -8.29
CA SER A 367 -11.94 28.23 -8.33
C SER A 367 -13.45 28.27 -8.02
N THR A 368 -13.82 28.77 -6.84
CA THR A 368 -14.95 29.70 -6.73
C THR A 368 -14.66 30.76 -5.66
N MET A 369 -14.89 32.00 -6.05
CA MET A 369 -14.55 33.24 -5.36
C MET A 369 -15.30 33.50 -4.04
N LEU A 370 -14.68 34.42 -3.27
CA LEU A 370 -15.25 35.41 -2.35
C LEU A 370 -15.76 34.93 -0.98
N ARG A 371 -15.05 35.36 0.08
CA ARG A 371 -15.48 36.47 0.96
C ARG A 371 -14.37 36.90 1.93
N HIS A 372 -13.93 38.14 1.77
CA HIS A 372 -13.34 38.97 2.82
C HIS A 372 -14.43 39.33 3.85
N VAL A 373 -14.10 39.40 5.16
CA VAL A 373 -14.28 40.57 6.04
C VAL A 373 -13.52 40.35 7.36
N PHE A 374 -12.69 41.35 7.68
CA PHE A 374 -12.04 41.74 8.95
C PHE A 374 -12.59 41.20 10.28
N ARG A 375 -11.68 40.87 11.22
CA ARG A 375 -11.56 41.64 12.49
C ARG A 375 -10.21 41.46 13.22
N LYS A 376 -9.83 42.56 13.88
CA LYS A 376 -8.54 42.93 14.46
C LYS A 376 -8.19 42.21 15.79
N SER A 377 -6.90 41.93 15.93
CA SER A 377 -5.99 42.24 17.06
C SER A 377 -6.55 42.32 18.50
N VAL A 378 -6.00 41.50 19.39
CA VAL A 378 -5.60 41.91 20.75
C VAL A 378 -4.29 41.20 21.11
N GLN A 379 -3.26 42.00 21.41
CA GLN A 379 -2.02 41.59 22.07
C GLN A 379 -2.24 41.51 23.58
N LEU A 380 -1.74 40.46 24.24
CA LEU A 380 -1.35 40.54 25.64
C LEU A 380 0.08 40.04 25.82
N THR A 381 0.96 41.02 26.03
CA THR A 381 2.30 40.86 26.59
C THR A 381 2.20 40.61 28.09
N PHE A 382 2.87 39.56 28.59
CA PHE A 382 3.38 39.53 29.96
C PHE A 382 4.85 39.11 29.91
N ASN A 383 5.66 39.85 30.66
CA ASN A 383 7.11 39.86 30.52
C ASN A 383 7.76 39.66 31.90
N VAL A 384 8.78 38.79 31.92
CA VAL A 384 9.96 38.71 32.80
C VAL A 384 9.81 38.10 34.21
N ARG A 385 10.48 36.96 34.46
CA ARG A 385 11.79 36.92 35.15
C ARG A 385 12.47 35.55 35.13
N THR A 386 13.71 35.58 34.69
CA THR A 386 14.74 34.57 34.61
C THR A 386 15.29 34.16 35.98
N LEU A 387 15.54 32.86 36.17
CA LEU A 387 16.63 32.34 36.99
C LEU A 387 17.32 31.25 36.17
N ALA A 388 18.62 31.43 35.91
CA ALA A 388 19.45 30.52 35.16
C ALA A 388 20.24 29.61 36.11
N SER A 389 20.35 28.32 35.77
CA SER A 389 21.54 27.50 36.03
C SER A 389 21.51 26.18 35.25
N ALA A 390 22.55 25.99 34.44
CA ALA A 390 23.07 24.77 33.79
C ALA A 390 22.29 24.17 32.59
N ALA A 391 22.84 24.39 31.39
CA ALA A 391 22.32 24.00 30.09
C ALA A 391 22.71 22.56 29.67
N PRO A 392 21.77 21.78 29.09
CA PRO A 392 22.07 20.83 28.02
C PRO A 392 22.08 21.55 26.66
N ALA A 393 22.80 21.01 25.67
CA ALA A 393 23.02 21.63 24.36
C ALA A 393 21.71 22.10 23.69
N ALA A 394 21.65 23.37 23.33
CA ALA A 394 20.46 23.99 22.74
C ALA A 394 20.02 23.29 21.44
N SER A 395 18.74 22.92 21.37
CA SER A 395 18.05 22.65 20.12
C SER A 395 18.05 23.93 19.28
N VAL A 396 18.91 24.00 18.26
CA VAL A 396 18.99 25.15 17.36
C VAL A 396 17.64 25.31 16.65
N SER A 397 16.89 26.35 17.01
CA SER A 397 15.66 26.72 16.33
C SER A 397 16.01 27.25 14.94
N VAL A 398 15.59 26.53 13.90
CA VAL A 398 15.76 26.93 12.51
C VAL A 398 14.52 27.68 12.05
N ASP A 399 14.71 28.82 11.38
CA ASP A 399 13.61 29.60 10.82
C ASP A 399 12.75 28.76 9.86
N LYS A 400 11.44 28.72 10.13
CA LYS A 400 10.46 27.88 9.41
C LYS A 400 10.30 28.34 7.96
N GLU A 401 10.38 29.64 7.70
CA GLU A 401 10.28 30.20 6.35
C GLU A 401 11.51 29.84 5.50
N ALA A 402 12.71 30.00 6.05
CA ALA A 402 13.95 29.58 5.40
C ALA A 402 13.96 28.07 5.10
N LEU A 403 13.48 27.24 6.04
CA LEU A 403 13.38 25.78 5.87
C LEU A 403 12.41 25.39 4.75
N MET A 404 11.21 25.97 4.73
CA MET A 404 10.24 25.75 3.66
C MET A 404 10.78 26.25 2.31
N LYS A 405 11.44 27.41 2.28
CA LYS A 405 12.03 27.99 1.07
C LYS A 405 13.16 27.12 0.51
N LEU A 406 14.03 26.59 1.38
CA LEU A 406 15.12 25.70 0.97
C LEU A 406 14.60 24.35 0.45
N ARG A 407 13.61 23.74 1.12
CA ARG A 407 12.96 22.52 0.63
C ARG A 407 12.27 22.74 -0.70
N LYS A 408 11.47 23.81 -0.85
CA LYS A 408 10.76 24.09 -2.09
C LYS A 408 11.70 24.32 -3.28
N ARG A 409 12.87 24.92 -3.04
CA ARG A 409 13.89 25.14 -4.08
C ARG A 409 14.63 23.86 -4.47
N THR A 410 14.93 22.99 -3.50
CA THR A 410 15.90 21.90 -3.69
C THR A 410 15.26 20.52 -3.79
N GLY A 411 14.07 20.32 -3.22
CA GLY A 411 13.37 19.04 -3.16
C GLY A 411 13.98 18.01 -2.20
N TYR A 412 15.02 18.35 -1.43
CA TYR A 412 15.62 17.46 -0.42
C TYR A 412 14.77 17.38 0.85
N SER A 413 14.95 16.31 1.63
CA SER A 413 14.18 16.06 2.86
C SER A 413 14.31 17.22 3.88
N TYR A 414 13.27 17.44 4.69
CA TYR A 414 13.31 18.48 5.74
C TYR A 414 14.47 18.27 6.71
N VAL A 415 14.82 17.03 7.04
CA VAL A 415 15.96 16.72 7.93
C VAL A 415 17.27 17.22 7.34
N ASN A 416 17.51 16.98 6.05
CA ASN A 416 18.72 17.45 5.39
C ASN A 416 18.71 18.97 5.23
N CYS A 417 17.57 19.56 4.85
CA CYS A 417 17.42 21.02 4.77
C CYS A 417 17.63 21.69 6.13
N ARG A 418 17.14 21.09 7.22
CA ARG A 418 17.34 21.58 8.60
C ARG A 418 18.81 21.49 8.98
N LYS A 419 19.50 20.37 8.71
CA LYS A 419 20.96 20.24 8.93
C LYS A 419 21.76 21.29 8.16
N ALA A 420 21.40 21.55 6.91
CA ALA A 420 22.04 22.58 6.10
C ALA A 420 21.82 23.96 6.72
N LEU A 421 20.60 24.28 7.16
CA LEU A 421 20.31 25.58 7.78
C LEU A 421 20.93 25.74 9.18
N VAL A 422 21.10 24.66 9.94
CA VAL A 422 21.87 24.68 11.20
C VAL A 422 23.34 25.03 10.91
N GLN A 423 23.89 24.56 9.79
CA GLN A 423 25.30 24.76 9.45
C GLN A 423 25.59 26.13 8.82
N PHE A 424 24.70 26.65 7.97
CA PHE A 424 24.93 27.87 7.20
C PHE A 424 24.05 29.06 7.61
N GLY A 425 23.03 28.84 8.45
CA GLY A 425 22.05 29.86 8.86
C GLY A 425 20.95 30.12 7.82
N SER A 426 19.91 30.84 8.23
CA SER A 426 18.74 31.18 7.40
C SER A 426 19.05 32.13 6.24
N ASP A 427 20.11 32.93 6.36
CA ASP A 427 20.46 33.97 5.38
C ASP A 427 21.32 33.44 4.22
N ASN A 428 22.01 32.30 4.40
CA ASN A 428 22.95 31.75 3.43
C ASN A 428 22.36 30.54 2.66
N LEU A 429 21.17 30.70 2.10
CA LEU A 429 20.46 29.63 1.38
C LEU A 429 21.25 29.04 0.21
N ALA A 430 22.10 29.82 -0.45
CA ALA A 430 22.91 29.34 -1.58
C ALA A 430 24.00 28.34 -1.14
N GLU A 431 24.63 28.58 0.01
CA GLU A 431 25.64 27.68 0.58
C GLU A 431 24.99 26.42 1.15
N ALA A 432 23.85 26.57 1.83
CA ALA A 432 23.03 25.46 2.29
C ALA A 432 22.60 24.55 1.13
N GLU A 433 22.17 25.14 0.01
CA GLU A 433 21.81 24.40 -1.19
C GLU A 433 23.02 23.70 -1.83
N LYS A 434 24.19 24.37 -1.91
CA LYS A 434 25.42 23.75 -2.40
C LYS A 434 25.81 22.54 -1.56
N TRP A 435 25.80 22.69 -0.24
CA TRP A 435 26.11 21.62 0.70
C TRP A 435 25.11 20.46 0.61
N LEU A 436 23.82 20.74 0.44
CA LEU A 436 22.81 19.72 0.22
C LEU A 436 23.09 18.88 -1.02
N ARG A 437 23.51 19.51 -2.13
CA ARG A 437 23.86 18.79 -3.36
C ARG A 437 25.09 17.90 -3.17
N GLU A 438 26.16 18.44 -2.60
CA GLU A 438 27.41 17.69 -2.35
C GLU A 438 27.14 16.49 -1.42
N ARG A 439 26.31 16.70 -0.39
CA ARG A 439 25.94 15.66 0.54
C ARG A 439 25.03 14.61 -0.08
N ALA A 440 24.05 15.02 -0.88
CA ALA A 440 23.18 14.10 -1.61
C ALA A 440 23.98 13.22 -2.59
N GLN A 441 25.03 13.77 -3.21
CA GLN A 441 25.95 13.01 -4.04
C GLN A 441 26.65 11.91 -3.23
N SER A 442 27.29 12.27 -2.12
CA SER A 442 27.96 11.31 -1.24
C SER A 442 27.00 10.26 -0.65
N GLU A 443 25.83 10.69 -0.16
CA GLU A 443 24.80 9.80 0.38
C GLU A 443 24.20 8.88 -0.69
N GLY A 444 24.06 9.37 -1.93
CA GLY A 444 23.59 8.59 -3.08
C GLY A 444 24.55 7.45 -3.41
N TRP A 445 25.85 7.74 -3.52
CA TRP A 445 26.88 6.70 -3.73
C TRP A 445 26.94 5.69 -2.59
N ALA A 446 26.87 6.15 -1.34
CA ALA A 446 26.87 5.26 -0.17
C ALA A 446 25.63 4.35 -0.14
N LYS A 447 24.45 4.89 -0.44
CA LYS A 447 23.21 4.12 -0.54
C LYS A 447 23.25 3.14 -1.71
N ALA A 448 23.69 3.57 -2.89
CA ALA A 448 23.83 2.70 -4.05
C ALA A 448 24.75 1.52 -3.75
N ALA A 449 25.90 1.76 -3.12
CA ALA A 449 26.79 0.69 -2.68
C ALA A 449 26.12 -0.27 -1.70
N LYS A 450 25.42 0.26 -0.67
CA LYS A 450 24.72 -0.55 0.35
C LYS A 450 23.57 -1.38 -0.23
N LEU A 451 22.86 -0.86 -1.22
CA LEU A 451 21.68 -1.50 -1.81
C LEU A 451 22.02 -2.42 -2.99
N SER A 452 23.22 -2.30 -3.57
CA SER A 452 23.64 -3.01 -4.79
C SER A 452 23.47 -4.54 -4.76
N SER A 453 23.52 -5.18 -3.58
CA SER A 453 23.37 -6.63 -3.43
C SER A 453 21.91 -7.11 -3.45
N ARG A 454 20.93 -6.19 -3.43
CA ARG A 454 19.51 -6.55 -3.43
C ARG A 454 19.02 -6.91 -4.83
N ALA A 455 18.14 -7.89 -4.92
CA ALA A 455 17.62 -8.35 -6.20
C ALA A 455 16.69 -7.31 -6.85
N THR A 456 16.96 -6.97 -8.11
CA THR A 456 16.13 -6.06 -8.92
C THR A 456 15.33 -6.87 -9.95
N THR A 457 14.11 -7.27 -9.59
CA THR A 457 13.25 -8.12 -10.46
C THR A 457 12.18 -7.34 -11.22
N GLN A 458 11.92 -6.09 -10.84
CA GLN A 458 10.96 -5.20 -11.50
C GLN A 458 11.71 -4.16 -12.34
N GLY A 459 11.00 -3.38 -13.16
CA GLY A 459 11.63 -2.37 -14.02
C GLY A 459 10.87 -2.08 -15.30
N LEU A 460 11.56 -1.46 -16.26
CA LEU A 460 11.06 -1.16 -17.61
C LEU A 460 12.18 -1.31 -18.64
N VAL A 461 11.79 -1.56 -19.88
CA VAL A 461 12.65 -1.47 -21.05
C VAL A 461 12.21 -0.26 -21.88
N ALA A 462 13.15 0.59 -22.27
CA ALA A 462 12.92 1.72 -23.15
C ALA A 462 13.56 1.47 -24.53
N VAL A 463 12.94 2.06 -25.54
CA VAL A 463 13.43 2.06 -26.92
C VAL A 463 13.29 3.44 -27.53
N HIS A 464 14.31 3.83 -28.30
CA HIS A 464 14.30 5.03 -29.11
C HIS A 464 14.94 4.72 -30.46
N SER A 465 14.24 5.02 -31.57
CA SER A 465 14.73 4.80 -32.93
C SER A 465 14.70 6.10 -33.73
N ILE A 466 15.78 6.42 -34.43
CA ILE A 466 15.87 7.53 -35.38
C ILE A 466 16.61 7.04 -36.63
N ASP A 467 15.94 7.12 -37.78
CA ASP A 467 16.46 6.72 -39.08
C ASP A 467 17.03 5.29 -39.07
N SER A 468 18.35 5.14 -39.16
CA SER A 468 19.06 3.85 -39.21
C SER A 468 19.66 3.42 -37.87
N VAL A 469 19.35 4.12 -36.77
CA VAL A 469 19.90 3.83 -35.44
C VAL A 469 18.76 3.67 -34.43
N ALA A 470 18.86 2.69 -33.55
CA ALA A 470 17.97 2.55 -32.41
C ALA A 470 18.76 2.20 -31.15
N VAL A 471 18.21 2.49 -29.98
CA VAL A 471 18.77 2.08 -28.70
C VAL A 471 17.70 1.40 -27.86
N ILE A 472 18.09 0.33 -27.17
CA ILE A 472 17.28 -0.37 -26.18
C ILE A 472 17.99 -0.26 -24.83
N VAL A 473 17.27 0.15 -23.79
CA VAL A 473 17.80 0.26 -22.42
C VAL A 473 16.89 -0.51 -21.48
N GLU A 474 17.46 -1.44 -20.72
CA GLU A 474 16.77 -2.13 -19.63
C GLU A 474 17.23 -1.58 -18.28
N LEU A 475 16.27 -1.01 -17.53
CA LEU A 475 16.48 -0.51 -16.18
C LEU A 475 15.62 -1.31 -15.22
N SER A 476 16.23 -1.84 -14.17
CA SER A 476 15.57 -2.67 -13.16
C SER A 476 15.63 -2.04 -11.78
N CYS A 477 14.64 -2.35 -10.95
CA CYS A 477 14.51 -1.93 -9.56
C CYS A 477 13.94 -3.07 -8.70
N GLU A 478 13.86 -2.86 -7.38
CA GLU A 478 13.35 -3.86 -6.44
C GLU A 478 11.83 -4.04 -6.59
N THR A 479 11.08 -2.93 -6.68
CA THR A 479 9.61 -2.96 -6.70
C THR A 479 9.01 -2.36 -7.96
N ASP A 480 7.78 -2.76 -8.30
CA ASP A 480 7.06 -2.23 -9.45
C ASP A 480 6.53 -0.80 -9.21
N PHE A 481 6.46 -0.37 -7.94
CA PHE A 481 6.13 1.00 -7.56
C PHE A 481 7.18 1.99 -8.05
N VAL A 482 8.47 1.68 -7.84
CA VAL A 482 9.57 2.51 -8.35
C VAL A 482 9.56 2.52 -9.87
N ALA A 483 9.36 1.38 -10.53
CA ALA A 483 9.30 1.29 -12.00
C ALA A 483 8.23 2.20 -12.62
N ARG A 484 7.07 2.35 -11.95
CA ARG A 484 5.95 3.18 -12.43
C ARG A 484 6.12 4.68 -12.12
N GLY A 485 7.06 5.05 -11.25
CA GLY A 485 7.24 6.42 -10.78
C GLY A 485 7.99 7.33 -11.76
N ASP A 486 7.65 8.63 -11.75
CA ASP A 486 8.18 9.60 -12.71
C ASP A 486 9.70 9.78 -12.63
N SER A 487 10.29 9.69 -11.43
CA SER A 487 11.75 9.83 -11.27
C SER A 487 12.51 8.67 -11.92
N PHE A 488 11.96 7.44 -11.87
CA PHE A 488 12.55 6.28 -12.53
C PHE A 488 12.42 6.38 -14.05
N LYS A 489 11.24 6.77 -14.54
CA LYS A 489 10.99 6.99 -15.97
C LYS A 489 11.86 8.11 -16.55
N ALA A 490 12.04 9.21 -15.81
CA ALA A 490 12.90 10.31 -16.21
C ALA A 490 14.38 9.89 -16.27
N LEU A 491 14.84 9.05 -15.33
CA LEU A 491 16.18 8.46 -15.38
C LEU A 491 16.34 7.58 -16.62
N LEU A 492 15.39 6.68 -16.87
CA LEU A 492 15.39 5.80 -18.04
C LEU A 492 15.38 6.59 -19.36
N GLU A 493 14.56 7.63 -19.44
CA GLU A 493 14.52 8.55 -20.59
C GLU A 493 15.85 9.26 -20.81
N THR A 494 16.46 9.77 -19.74
CA THR A 494 17.78 10.43 -19.78
C THR A 494 18.84 9.46 -20.30
N ILE A 495 18.89 8.24 -19.75
CA ILE A 495 19.84 7.21 -20.19
C ILE A 495 19.62 6.86 -21.66
N THR A 496 18.37 6.66 -22.08
CA THR A 496 18.02 6.29 -23.45
C THR A 496 18.39 7.39 -24.45
N THR A 497 18.12 8.64 -24.10
CA THR A 497 18.45 9.80 -24.95
C THR A 497 19.96 9.98 -25.09
N SER A 498 20.70 9.87 -23.99
CA SER A 498 22.17 9.92 -24.00
C SER A 498 22.78 8.76 -24.77
N ALA A 499 22.24 7.54 -24.64
CA ALA A 499 22.66 6.38 -25.40
C ALA A 499 22.43 6.57 -26.91
N MET A 500 21.29 7.15 -27.31
CA MET A 500 21.01 7.47 -28.72
C MET A 500 22.02 8.49 -29.27
N ASN A 501 22.30 9.56 -28.53
CA ASN A 501 23.31 10.55 -28.93
C ASN A 501 24.70 9.93 -29.08
N TYR A 502 25.10 9.07 -28.14
CA TYR A 502 26.35 8.33 -28.23
C TYR A 502 26.38 7.42 -29.46
N ALA A 503 25.30 6.65 -29.69
CA ALA A 503 25.22 5.67 -30.77
C ALA A 503 25.32 6.34 -32.16
N ARG A 504 24.68 7.50 -32.35
CA ARG A 504 24.76 8.28 -33.61
C ARG A 504 26.18 8.80 -33.89
N ASN A 505 26.95 9.11 -32.85
CA ASN A 505 28.31 9.64 -32.98
C ASN A 505 29.38 8.53 -33.10
N ASN A 506 29.07 7.30 -32.70
CA ASN A 506 29.98 6.16 -32.68
C ASN A 506 29.50 5.01 -33.57
N ALA A 507 28.88 5.33 -34.70
CA ALA A 507 28.38 4.32 -35.61
C ALA A 507 29.55 3.46 -36.16
N PRO A 508 29.45 2.11 -36.09
CA PRO A 508 30.45 1.23 -36.67
C PRO A 508 30.48 1.40 -38.20
N GLN A 509 31.64 1.16 -38.82
CA GLN A 509 31.73 1.17 -40.28
C GLN A 509 30.85 0.04 -40.86
N GLN A 510 29.92 0.41 -41.76
CA GLN A 510 28.82 -0.43 -42.22
C GLN A 510 29.25 -1.55 -43.19
N GLY A 511 28.55 -2.70 -43.11
CA GLY A 511 28.69 -3.84 -44.03
C GLY A 511 27.89 -5.11 -43.69
N SER A 512 26.87 -5.04 -42.81
CA SER A 512 26.09 -6.20 -42.36
C SER A 512 24.76 -6.35 -43.11
N GLU A 513 24.35 -7.59 -43.36
CA GLU A 513 23.02 -7.94 -43.90
C GLU A 513 21.92 -7.88 -42.83
N LYS A 514 22.29 -7.91 -41.54
CA LYS A 514 21.40 -7.93 -40.36
C LYS A 514 21.64 -6.76 -39.41
N ILE A 515 20.72 -6.52 -38.47
CA ILE A 515 20.89 -5.48 -37.45
C ILE A 515 22.18 -5.76 -36.67
N VAL A 516 23.08 -4.77 -36.63
CA VAL A 516 24.28 -4.85 -35.80
C VAL A 516 23.94 -4.35 -34.41
N THR A 517 24.17 -5.17 -33.40
CA THR A 517 23.96 -4.82 -31.98
C THR A 517 25.30 -4.56 -31.31
N VAL A 518 25.43 -3.40 -30.66
CA VAL A 518 26.61 -2.99 -29.90
C VAL A 518 26.20 -2.68 -28.46
N ASN A 519 26.83 -3.34 -27.50
CA ASN A 519 26.62 -3.04 -26.09
C ASN A 519 27.34 -1.73 -25.72
N VAL A 520 26.66 -0.87 -24.98
CA VAL A 520 27.17 0.44 -24.54
C VAL A 520 27.35 0.42 -23.03
N ASP A 521 28.52 0.83 -22.55
CA ASP A 521 28.75 0.98 -21.11
C ASP A 521 28.16 2.29 -20.60
N LEU A 522 27.35 2.21 -19.54
CA LEU A 522 26.78 3.36 -18.83
C LEU A 522 27.85 4.40 -18.45
N ASN A 523 29.06 3.95 -18.09
CA ASN A 523 30.14 4.85 -17.67
C ASN A 523 30.67 5.74 -18.82
N THR A 524 30.38 5.40 -20.07
CA THR A 524 30.76 6.20 -21.25
C THR A 524 29.75 7.29 -21.58
N LEU A 525 28.60 7.30 -20.90
CA LEU A 525 27.48 8.16 -21.21
C LEU A 525 27.40 9.36 -20.27
N VAL A 526 27.01 10.51 -20.83
CA VAL A 526 26.76 11.75 -20.10
C VAL A 526 25.36 12.26 -20.42
N SER A 527 24.71 12.87 -19.43
CA SER A 527 23.43 13.57 -19.57
C SER A 527 23.59 14.85 -20.41
N SER A 528 22.48 15.45 -20.85
CA SER A 528 22.45 16.70 -21.62
C SER A 528 23.10 17.88 -20.88
N ASP A 529 23.15 17.85 -19.55
CA ASP A 529 23.82 18.81 -18.69
C ASP A 529 25.30 18.46 -18.40
N GLY A 530 25.86 17.45 -19.07
CA GLY A 530 27.26 17.05 -19.00
C GLY A 530 27.63 16.16 -17.82
N LYS A 531 26.66 15.74 -17.00
CA LYS A 531 26.92 14.86 -15.85
C LYS A 531 27.07 13.39 -16.26
N PRO A 532 28.02 12.64 -15.68
CA PRO A 532 28.11 11.18 -15.85
C PRO A 532 26.81 10.47 -15.44
N LEU A 533 26.32 9.54 -16.26
CA LEU A 533 25.05 8.88 -15.96
C LEU A 533 25.09 7.95 -14.75
N ASN A 534 26.26 7.41 -14.39
CA ASN A 534 26.43 6.63 -13.16
C ASN A 534 26.18 7.48 -11.91
N GLU A 535 26.53 8.77 -11.94
CA GLU A 535 26.21 9.72 -10.88
C GLU A 535 24.72 10.01 -10.84
N VAL A 536 24.08 10.24 -11.99
CA VAL A 536 22.62 10.45 -12.06
C VAL A 536 21.86 9.24 -11.53
N LEU A 537 22.32 8.02 -11.84
CA LEU A 537 21.81 6.78 -11.29
C LEU A 537 21.99 6.72 -9.76
N ALA A 538 23.19 6.97 -9.24
CA ALA A 538 23.47 6.94 -7.80
C ALA A 538 22.63 7.97 -7.03
N MET A 539 22.43 9.16 -7.59
CA MET A 539 21.54 10.19 -7.05
C MET A 539 20.09 9.73 -7.00
N THR A 540 19.63 9.05 -8.06
CA THR A 540 18.27 8.52 -8.13
C THR A 540 18.06 7.39 -7.12
N VAL A 541 19.03 6.49 -6.95
CA VAL A 541 19.03 5.48 -5.87
C VAL A 541 19.01 6.14 -4.49
N GLY A 542 19.81 7.19 -4.30
CA GLY A 542 19.85 7.94 -3.05
C GLY A 542 18.50 8.57 -2.68
N LYS A 543 17.79 9.06 -3.70
CA LYS A 543 16.46 9.68 -3.61
C LYS A 543 15.34 8.67 -3.40
N LEU A 544 15.34 7.56 -4.16
CA LEU A 544 14.24 6.57 -4.15
C LEU A 544 14.43 5.49 -3.09
N GLY A 545 15.64 5.28 -2.58
CA GLY A 545 15.90 4.34 -1.48
C GLY A 545 15.85 2.86 -1.86
N GLU A 546 15.73 2.53 -3.16
CA GLU A 546 15.80 1.18 -3.69
C GLU A 546 17.02 0.97 -4.57
N ASN A 547 17.49 -0.27 -4.66
CA ASN A 547 18.47 -0.66 -5.67
C ASN A 547 17.88 -0.45 -7.07
N ILE A 548 18.62 0.26 -7.92
CA ILE A 548 18.29 0.49 -9.32
C ILE A 548 19.52 0.11 -10.13
N THR A 549 19.33 -0.74 -11.13
CA THR A 549 20.42 -1.31 -11.92
C THR A 549 20.11 -1.16 -13.39
N VAL A 550 21.07 -0.63 -14.16
CA VAL A 550 21.02 -0.70 -15.62
C VAL A 550 21.51 -2.08 -16.02
N ARG A 551 20.62 -2.93 -16.53
CA ARG A 551 20.95 -4.31 -16.91
C ARG A 551 21.63 -4.36 -18.28
N SER A 552 21.11 -3.60 -19.24
CA SER A 552 21.67 -3.56 -20.59
C SER A 552 21.41 -2.23 -21.27
N ILE A 553 22.34 -1.82 -22.13
CA ILE A 553 22.20 -0.73 -23.10
C ILE A 553 22.71 -1.27 -24.43
N LYS A 554 21.82 -1.35 -25.42
CA LYS A 554 22.11 -1.90 -26.75
C LYS A 554 21.87 -0.84 -27.80
N ALA A 555 22.90 -0.50 -28.57
CA ALA A 555 22.79 0.31 -29.78
C ALA A 555 22.62 -0.62 -30.99
N LEU A 556 21.61 -0.34 -31.80
CA LEU A 556 21.22 -1.11 -32.98
C LEU A 556 21.45 -0.26 -34.23
N TYR A 557 22.10 -0.84 -35.24
CA TYR A 557 22.39 -0.17 -36.51
C TYR A 557 21.77 -0.95 -37.66
N ALA A 558 21.02 -0.24 -38.50
CA ALA A 558 20.31 -0.81 -39.63
C ALA A 558 21.28 -1.33 -40.71
N PRO A 559 20.94 -2.45 -41.38
CA PRO A 559 21.53 -2.83 -42.66
C PRO A 559 21.42 -1.74 -43.71
N ALA A 560 22.31 -1.77 -44.71
CA ALA A 560 22.29 -0.81 -45.81
C ALA A 560 20.93 -0.79 -46.54
N GLY A 561 20.41 0.43 -46.75
CA GLY A 561 19.12 0.65 -47.42
C GLY A 561 17.89 0.28 -46.58
N SER A 562 18.00 0.23 -45.25
CA SER A 562 16.87 0.00 -44.34
C SER A 562 16.81 1.06 -43.24
N PHE A 563 15.62 1.24 -42.67
CA PHE A 563 15.34 2.12 -41.54
C PHE A 563 14.84 1.31 -40.33
N LEU A 564 15.15 1.76 -39.13
CA LEU A 564 14.71 1.15 -37.88
C LEU A 564 13.45 1.82 -37.37
N TYR A 565 12.48 0.99 -37.01
CA TYR A 565 11.24 1.40 -36.36
C TYR A 565 11.05 0.61 -35.09
N SER A 566 10.43 1.22 -34.08
CA SER A 566 10.31 0.60 -32.77
C SER A 566 8.92 0.77 -32.16
N ALA A 567 8.57 -0.13 -31.25
CA ALA A 567 7.41 0.02 -30.38
C ALA A 567 7.69 -0.56 -28.99
N ALA A 568 6.90 -0.14 -28.01
CA ALA A 568 6.90 -0.66 -26.65
C ALA A 568 5.50 -1.08 -26.23
N HIS A 569 5.40 -2.03 -25.28
CA HIS A 569 4.14 -2.47 -24.71
C HIS A 569 4.25 -2.84 -23.20
N PRO A 570 3.26 -2.47 -22.37
CA PRO A 570 2.34 -1.36 -22.58
C PRO A 570 3.13 -0.08 -22.87
N ARG A 571 2.61 0.78 -23.78
CA ARG A 571 3.35 1.98 -24.18
C ARG A 571 3.21 3.06 -23.10
N GLU A 572 4.35 3.43 -22.54
CA GLU A 572 4.51 4.59 -21.65
C GLU A 572 5.63 5.49 -22.21
N GLY A 573 5.78 6.71 -21.66
CA GLY A 573 6.83 7.65 -22.05
C GLY A 573 6.42 8.71 -23.07
N LEU A 574 7.40 9.51 -23.50
CA LEU A 574 7.21 10.57 -24.50
C LEU A 574 7.11 10.00 -25.93
N PRO A 575 6.65 10.79 -26.92
CA PRO A 575 6.60 10.35 -28.30
C PRO A 575 7.96 9.87 -28.86
N SER A 576 9.07 10.46 -28.42
CA SER A 576 10.43 10.14 -28.84
C SER A 576 10.98 8.86 -28.20
N VAL A 577 10.83 8.70 -26.88
CA VAL A 577 11.30 7.54 -26.12
C VAL A 577 10.10 6.75 -25.63
N SER A 578 9.88 5.58 -26.23
CA SER A 578 8.81 4.67 -25.80
C SER A 578 9.36 3.67 -24.80
N MET A 579 8.63 3.41 -23.72
CA MET A 579 9.02 2.45 -22.68
C MET A 579 7.87 1.53 -22.30
N GLY A 580 8.18 0.35 -21.76
CA GLY A 580 7.20 -0.67 -21.40
C GLY A 580 7.86 -1.90 -20.80
N LYS A 581 7.11 -3.02 -20.73
CA LYS A 581 7.67 -4.33 -20.34
C LYS A 581 8.32 -5.06 -21.51
N PHE A 582 7.83 -4.80 -22.71
CA PHE A 582 8.32 -5.36 -23.95
C PHE A 582 8.66 -4.25 -24.93
N VAL A 583 9.70 -4.44 -25.73
CA VAL A 583 10.02 -3.58 -26.86
C VAL A 583 10.36 -4.42 -28.08
N SER A 584 10.10 -3.87 -29.25
CA SER A 584 10.58 -4.43 -30.52
C SER A 584 11.19 -3.35 -31.40
N VAL A 585 12.18 -3.74 -32.19
CA VAL A 585 12.77 -2.94 -33.25
C VAL A 585 12.78 -3.76 -34.53
N ILE A 586 12.30 -3.20 -35.64
CA ILE A 586 12.35 -3.85 -36.95
C ILE A 586 13.22 -3.04 -37.90
N ALA A 587 13.99 -3.71 -38.76
CA ALA A 587 14.66 -3.12 -39.90
C ALA A 587 13.77 -3.29 -41.14
N LEU A 588 13.26 -2.18 -41.67
CA LEU A 588 12.36 -2.17 -42.82
C LEU A 588 13.05 -1.54 -44.02
N ARG A 589 12.99 -2.23 -45.16
CA ARG A 589 13.36 -1.68 -46.48
C ARG A 589 12.09 -1.39 -47.26
N ARG A 590 11.95 -0.16 -47.74
CA ARG A 590 10.79 0.27 -48.53
C ARG A 590 11.17 1.43 -49.44
N ALA A 591 10.68 1.40 -50.68
CA ALA A 591 10.86 2.52 -51.60
C ALA A 591 9.99 3.72 -51.16
N ASN A 592 10.53 4.93 -51.31
CA ASN A 592 9.80 6.17 -51.03
C ASN A 592 8.99 6.59 -52.26
N VAL A 593 7.76 6.06 -52.38
CA VAL A 593 6.83 6.33 -53.49
C VAL A 593 5.60 7.06 -52.95
N GLU A 594 5.21 8.17 -53.59
CA GLU A 594 4.00 8.92 -53.20
C GLU A 594 2.72 8.06 -53.34
N GLY A 595 1.79 8.24 -52.39
CA GLY A 595 0.50 7.54 -52.40
C GLY A 595 0.51 6.12 -51.79
N LEU A 596 1.64 5.66 -51.25
CA LEU A 596 1.70 4.43 -50.46
C LEU A 596 1.11 4.64 -49.05
N PHE A 597 0.62 3.54 -48.45
CA PHE A 597 0.22 3.50 -47.05
C PHE A 597 1.35 4.03 -46.14
N PRO A 598 1.08 4.81 -45.07
CA PRO A 598 2.13 5.41 -44.24
C PRO A 598 3.10 4.38 -43.65
N THR A 599 4.41 4.57 -43.87
CA THR A 599 5.45 3.62 -43.45
C THR A 599 5.51 3.49 -41.93
N GLU A 600 5.32 4.58 -41.20
CA GLU A 600 5.32 4.60 -39.73
C GLU A 600 4.17 3.77 -39.17
N LYS A 601 3.00 3.82 -39.81
CA LYS A 601 1.83 3.03 -39.41
C LYS A 601 2.07 1.54 -39.68
N LEU A 602 2.57 1.21 -40.88
CA LEU A 602 2.95 -0.16 -41.25
C LEU A 602 3.94 -0.75 -40.26
N ALA A 603 5.02 -0.01 -39.99
CA ALA A 603 6.07 -0.45 -39.09
C ALA A 603 5.57 -0.59 -37.64
N SER A 604 4.73 0.33 -37.16
CA SER A 604 4.09 0.24 -35.85
C SER A 604 3.25 -1.04 -35.70
N GLN A 605 2.46 -1.39 -36.72
CA GLN A 605 1.63 -2.60 -36.71
C GLN A 605 2.48 -3.88 -36.70
N ILE A 606 3.60 -3.90 -37.43
CA ILE A 606 4.54 -5.04 -37.42
C ILE A 606 5.26 -5.13 -36.06
N CYS A 607 5.70 -4.02 -35.49
CA CYS A 607 6.32 -4.02 -34.15
C CYS A 607 5.34 -4.55 -33.08
N GLN A 608 4.08 -4.11 -33.10
CA GLN A 608 3.05 -4.62 -32.20
C GLN A 608 2.83 -6.13 -32.40
N HIS A 609 2.86 -6.59 -33.65
CA HIS A 609 2.79 -8.00 -33.97
C HIS A 609 3.96 -8.80 -33.37
N VAL A 610 5.21 -8.35 -33.58
CA VAL A 610 6.42 -8.99 -33.02
C VAL A 610 6.32 -9.13 -31.50
N ILE A 611 5.82 -8.10 -30.82
CA ILE A 611 5.63 -8.14 -29.36
C ILE A 611 4.55 -9.16 -28.98
N GLY A 612 3.34 -9.04 -29.53
CA GLY A 612 2.18 -9.81 -29.07
C GLY A 612 2.11 -11.25 -29.56
N MET A 613 2.69 -11.56 -30.73
CA MET A 613 2.81 -12.93 -31.24
C MET A 613 4.15 -13.59 -30.89
N ARG A 614 4.98 -12.94 -30.07
CA ARG A 614 6.27 -13.46 -29.59
C ARG A 614 7.12 -14.07 -30.71
N SER A 615 7.36 -13.31 -31.77
CA SER A 615 8.19 -13.79 -32.88
C SER A 615 9.62 -14.05 -32.41
N GLU A 616 10.19 -15.21 -32.77
CA GLU A 616 11.52 -15.65 -32.31
C GLU A 616 12.57 -15.64 -33.44
N SER A 617 12.14 -15.75 -34.69
CA SER A 617 13.03 -15.67 -35.86
C SER A 617 12.33 -14.99 -37.05
N LEU A 618 13.08 -14.50 -38.04
CA LEU A 618 12.48 -13.91 -39.24
C LEU A 618 11.76 -14.98 -40.08
N GLY A 619 12.38 -16.15 -40.24
CA GLY A 619 11.88 -17.22 -41.11
C GLY A 619 12.11 -16.98 -42.59
N GLU A 620 11.80 -17.99 -43.38
CA GLU A 620 11.67 -17.89 -44.83
C GLU A 620 10.22 -17.59 -45.21
N PRO A 621 9.97 -16.89 -46.33
CA PRO A 621 8.63 -16.68 -46.86
C PRO A 621 7.84 -18.00 -47.00
N PRO A 622 6.51 -17.98 -46.82
CA PRO A 622 5.67 -19.14 -47.06
C PRO A 622 5.84 -19.65 -48.50
N LYS A 623 5.89 -20.98 -48.67
CA LYS A 623 6.01 -21.62 -49.99
C LYS A 623 4.74 -21.32 -50.80
N THR A 624 4.89 -20.60 -51.91
CA THR A 624 3.77 -20.16 -52.74
C THR A 624 3.26 -21.32 -53.60
N GLU A 625 2.07 -21.84 -53.32
CA GLU A 625 1.22 -22.36 -54.38
C GLU A 625 0.58 -21.14 -55.09
N LYS A 626 0.60 -21.12 -56.42
CA LYS A 626 0.23 -19.95 -57.22
C LYS A 626 -1.22 -19.51 -56.92
N VAL A 627 -1.41 -18.38 -56.25
CA VAL A 627 -2.73 -17.74 -56.10
C VAL A 627 -2.74 -16.43 -56.91
N GLU A 628 -3.64 -16.36 -57.89
CA GLU A 628 -3.90 -15.19 -58.71
C GLU A 628 -4.43 -14.03 -57.84
N THR A 629 -3.74 -12.89 -57.89
CA THR A 629 -4.13 -11.68 -57.14
C THR A 629 -5.26 -10.96 -57.87
N GLN A 630 -6.51 -11.11 -57.42
CA GLN A 630 -7.59 -10.20 -57.83
C GLN A 630 -7.60 -8.96 -56.93
N LYS A 631 -7.16 -7.81 -57.46
CA LYS A 631 -7.36 -6.50 -56.79
C LYS A 631 -8.85 -6.14 -56.82
N LYS A 632 -9.59 -6.37 -55.74
CA LYS A 632 -10.86 -5.66 -55.48
C LYS A 632 -10.66 -4.70 -54.30
N ARG A 633 -10.85 -3.41 -54.55
CA ARG A 633 -11.01 -2.40 -53.49
C ARG A 633 -12.36 -2.66 -52.82
N ALA A 634 -12.38 -2.72 -51.48
CA ALA A 634 -13.62 -2.78 -50.72
C ALA A 634 -14.32 -1.41 -50.79
N GLU A 635 -15.26 -1.24 -51.71
CA GLU A 635 -16.17 -0.10 -51.69
C GLU A 635 -17.19 -0.31 -50.56
N GLY A 636 -17.07 0.44 -49.45
CA GLY A 636 -18.18 0.51 -48.50
C GLY A 636 -17.91 0.96 -47.06
N ASN A 637 -16.66 0.98 -46.55
CA ASN A 637 -16.43 1.36 -45.15
C ASN A 637 -15.76 2.73 -45.03
N LYS A 638 -16.47 3.69 -44.40
CA LYS A 638 -15.99 5.05 -44.10
C LYS A 638 -15.00 5.11 -42.93
N ASP A 639 -14.19 4.08 -42.77
CA ASP A 639 -12.99 4.12 -41.94
C ASP A 639 -11.80 3.94 -42.87
N GLU A 640 -11.15 5.05 -43.24
CA GLU A 640 -9.85 5.07 -43.95
C GLU A 640 -8.73 4.32 -43.18
N LEU A 641 -9.05 3.69 -42.05
CA LEU A 641 -8.14 3.00 -41.15
C LEU A 641 -7.74 1.58 -41.60
N ASN A 642 -8.50 0.93 -42.50
CA ASN A 642 -8.51 -0.52 -42.70
C ASN A 642 -8.61 -0.94 -44.19
N ASP A 643 -7.79 -0.36 -45.07
CA ASP A 643 -7.72 -0.79 -46.48
C ASP A 643 -6.96 -2.14 -46.54
N PHE A 644 -7.64 -3.24 -46.86
CA PHE A 644 -7.10 -4.61 -46.86
C PHE A 644 -7.10 -5.22 -48.27
N VAL A 645 -6.17 -6.15 -48.52
CA VAL A 645 -6.16 -7.02 -49.71
C VAL A 645 -6.63 -8.40 -49.28
N GLU A 646 -7.72 -8.91 -49.88
CA GLU A 646 -8.15 -10.30 -49.67
C GLU A 646 -7.19 -11.25 -50.40
N VAL A 647 -6.52 -12.13 -49.66
CA VAL A 647 -5.73 -13.24 -50.19
C VAL A 647 -6.29 -14.54 -49.59
N GLN A 648 -6.40 -15.60 -50.39
CA GLN A 648 -6.81 -16.93 -49.89
C GLN A 648 -5.70 -17.51 -49.00
N ALA A 649 -6.06 -17.82 -47.76
CA ALA A 649 -5.14 -18.25 -46.71
C ALA A 649 -4.32 -19.49 -47.10
N THR A 650 -3.00 -19.35 -47.01
CA THR A 650 -2.09 -20.49 -46.85
C THR A 650 -2.34 -21.14 -45.48
N HIS A 651 -2.01 -22.42 -45.31
CA HIS A 651 -2.23 -23.14 -44.04
C HIS A 651 -1.61 -22.36 -42.86
N ILE A 652 -2.45 -21.89 -41.93
CA ILE A 652 -2.06 -21.06 -40.79
C ILE A 652 -1.77 -21.97 -39.60
N ASP A 653 -0.52 -21.95 -39.15
CA ASP A 653 -0.09 -22.62 -37.92
C ASP A 653 -0.11 -21.60 -36.77
N GLU A 654 -0.93 -21.84 -35.75
CA GLU A 654 -1.09 -20.97 -34.59
C GLU A 654 0.15 -20.98 -33.68
N ASP A 655 0.98 -22.02 -33.76
CA ASP A 655 2.22 -22.18 -32.98
C ASP A 655 3.47 -21.70 -33.73
N GLU A 656 3.33 -21.10 -34.92
CA GLU A 656 4.45 -20.61 -35.72
C GLU A 656 5.18 -19.46 -34.99
N THR A 657 6.50 -19.56 -34.87
CA THR A 657 7.36 -18.54 -34.23
C THR A 657 8.18 -17.73 -35.24
N ALA A 658 8.19 -18.12 -36.51
CA ALA A 658 8.89 -17.40 -37.57
C ALA A 658 8.01 -16.28 -38.15
N LEU A 659 8.44 -15.04 -37.94
CA LEU A 659 7.69 -13.81 -38.20
C LEU A 659 6.99 -13.81 -39.56
N LEU A 660 7.70 -14.13 -40.64
CA LEU A 660 7.15 -14.06 -42.00
C LEU A 660 5.97 -15.02 -42.25
N ARG A 661 5.87 -16.12 -41.50
CA ARG A 661 4.81 -17.13 -41.66
C ARG A 661 3.69 -17.00 -40.63
N GLN A 662 3.87 -16.18 -39.59
CA GLN A 662 2.84 -15.92 -38.59
C GLN A 662 1.61 -15.27 -39.22
N ALA A 663 0.42 -15.67 -38.74
CA ALA A 663 -0.84 -15.01 -39.07
C ALA A 663 -0.82 -13.57 -38.58
N PHE A 664 -1.08 -12.60 -39.46
CA PHE A 664 -0.98 -11.20 -39.07
C PHE A 664 -2.05 -10.84 -38.03
N MET A 665 -1.63 -10.52 -36.80
CA MET A 665 -2.50 -10.25 -35.65
C MET A 665 -3.74 -9.37 -35.93
N LEU A 666 -3.61 -8.31 -36.74
CA LEU A 666 -4.74 -7.42 -37.06
C LEU A 666 -5.63 -7.93 -38.21
N ASN A 667 -5.13 -8.85 -39.02
CA ASN A 667 -5.90 -9.56 -40.02
C ASN A 667 -5.34 -10.99 -40.19
N PRO A 668 -5.83 -11.95 -39.40
CA PRO A 668 -5.32 -13.32 -39.41
C PRO A 668 -5.53 -14.08 -40.72
N SER A 669 -6.30 -13.54 -41.69
CA SER A 669 -6.50 -14.20 -42.99
C SER A 669 -5.27 -14.21 -43.91
N GLN A 670 -4.23 -13.45 -43.56
CA GLN A 670 -2.97 -13.39 -44.29
C GLN A 670 -1.79 -13.47 -43.33
N THR A 671 -0.64 -13.90 -43.86
CA THR A 671 0.63 -13.93 -43.13
C THR A 671 1.25 -12.53 -43.04
N VAL A 672 2.20 -12.33 -42.12
CA VAL A 672 3.00 -11.09 -42.07
C VAL A 672 3.75 -10.86 -43.39
N TYR A 673 4.27 -11.92 -44.01
CA TYR A 673 4.93 -11.81 -45.33
C TYR A 673 4.01 -11.23 -46.39
N GLU A 674 2.80 -11.77 -46.53
CA GLU A 674 1.80 -11.29 -47.50
C GLU A 674 1.41 -9.84 -47.22
N TYR A 675 1.17 -9.51 -45.95
CA TYR A 675 0.84 -8.16 -45.52
C TYR A 675 1.95 -7.15 -45.88
N VAL A 676 3.21 -7.47 -45.56
CA VAL A 676 4.38 -6.61 -45.82
C VAL A 676 4.66 -6.46 -47.32
N LYS A 677 4.59 -7.56 -48.08
CA LYS A 677 4.77 -7.54 -49.54
C LYS A 677 3.67 -6.76 -50.24
N GLY A 678 2.41 -6.88 -49.79
CA GLY A 678 1.28 -6.10 -50.29
C GLY A 678 1.50 -4.59 -50.16
N HIS A 679 2.23 -4.18 -49.11
CA HIS A 679 2.62 -2.79 -48.87
C HIS A 679 3.96 -2.38 -49.52
N GLN A 680 4.52 -3.23 -50.39
CA GLN A 680 5.79 -3.01 -51.09
C GLN A 680 6.98 -2.78 -50.16
N ALA A 681 6.97 -3.44 -49.00
CA ALA A 681 8.05 -3.39 -48.03
C ALA A 681 8.73 -4.76 -47.87
N GLU A 682 9.84 -4.78 -47.16
CA GLU A 682 10.60 -5.96 -46.78
C GLU A 682 11.10 -5.79 -45.34
N ILE A 683 10.81 -6.76 -44.48
CA ILE A 683 11.43 -6.84 -43.15
C ILE A 683 12.77 -7.54 -43.34
N VAL A 684 13.86 -6.83 -43.05
CA VAL A 684 15.22 -7.34 -43.19
C VAL A 684 15.63 -8.12 -41.94
N ASP A 685 15.27 -7.62 -40.77
CA ASP A 685 15.60 -8.22 -39.47
C ASP A 685 14.75 -7.58 -38.36
N PHE A 686 14.75 -8.18 -37.16
CA PHE A 686 14.12 -7.57 -35.99
C PHE A 686 14.80 -7.98 -34.67
N VAL A 687 14.54 -7.19 -33.64
CA VAL A 687 14.95 -7.44 -32.26
C VAL A 687 13.70 -7.32 -31.38
N ARG A 688 13.47 -8.29 -30.50
CA ARG A 688 12.47 -8.23 -29.43
C ARG A 688 13.20 -8.33 -28.10
N SER A 689 12.86 -7.46 -27.15
CA SER A 689 13.42 -7.49 -25.80
C SER A 689 12.30 -7.41 -24.78
N GLU A 690 12.49 -8.12 -23.67
CA GLU A 690 11.55 -8.21 -22.56
C GLU A 690 12.27 -7.94 -21.26
N LEU A 691 11.62 -7.21 -20.35
CA LEU A 691 12.14 -6.98 -19.01
C LEU A 691 12.44 -8.32 -18.34
N GLY A 692 13.66 -8.48 -17.83
CA GLY A 692 14.02 -9.68 -17.09
C GLY A 692 14.42 -10.87 -17.96
N SER A 693 14.41 -10.74 -19.29
CA SER A 693 14.92 -11.79 -20.17
C SER A 693 16.41 -12.01 -19.92
N SER A 694 16.79 -13.26 -19.63
CA SER A 694 18.19 -13.68 -19.67
C SER A 694 18.61 -13.77 -21.14
N GLU A 695 19.77 -13.22 -21.49
CA GLU A 695 20.41 -13.51 -22.78
C GLU A 695 20.62 -15.02 -22.98
#